data_AF-J0ZTN1-F1
#
_entry.id   AF-J0ZTN1-F1
#
_cell.length_a   1.000
_cell.length_b   1.000
_cell.length_c   1.000
_cell.angle_alpha   90.00
_cell.angle_beta   90.00
_cell.angle_gamma   90.00
#
_symmetry.space_group_name_H-M   'P 1'
#
loop_
_entity.id
_entity.type
_entity.pdbx_description
1 polymer ?
#
loop_
_entity_poly.entity_id
_entity_poly.type
_entity_poly.pdbx_seq_one_letter_code
_entity_poly.pdbx_strand_id
1 'polypeptide(L)'
;MKENTEQGASSTQEELQEQQIDAAVLKQINEAAQNFFYPNSKVLKNKYRIKDKEILKERCSDDVKKEMIKLLQEPPPEQFDAAYLKYLHHRLFSHAFEWAGHTREKPFTFEDNTVASMPIMKRAEFTKPFAIGRKIQEGLEKLDKTLAEKKNLQGLMREEFVEHAAGIMIDLHHVHPFREGNRRTKRLFIEKLAQAAGHTLDFSVVSKKRKDFVRMAAMERGDPEPMRHLLEDISHPEKLLILQEFTNSMQKLGMGEKNYYLTVVAKEGETYHGTYRGCGAKGFMMDAQGILILGNKKDLTPEQIQTLTSGETFSFTAPKAQSPDKKQQQTQQKTLLPEEKREALKNDEITEKSKDSASIPTKGKEKAHFASWIASHALNDSVKSMPQSLQEKEQRAQPMVHSASSMKQTQKDFQETILEMSHTATTDQISVQMTKETSSDHQKRAKQPLPKAMAYWEKTDTTPLTSQKKFSSSPNIEKDHTASHNFFYPNSITLKNKYAIKDSEQLKEQCAHDTAKAIIHLRQEEPPQRLSSTYLQYIHHTLFKKTFEWAGQTRDKPFTFEDGSVAYMLEMKKAGVHFASKKQIQEGLKNLDKTLAETNSLKGLTRETFVEHAAEMLIQLNYTHPFREGNGRTQRMFFEKLAQAAGHTLDFSLVTEKRMNLASTASLTHNDKDMMKHLLEDISNPEKILILKEFVDNMKHIGLKNIHHHLIMTAKEGHTYTGFYRGSGPNGFMLDANGTFIIGNKKDLTPEQIQTLRMGDALSFTAPSTQHPQEVLIPAEKIAPLTSSEIATRIKNNVLLQARRTEIETLCHIIYGNRHILQEKIERIHENHREGEQLTYQIATSPQSIAQLSGSNILGIKNNARANAEANILPLCKAIDCYINIFKQTERDILHDHHAKQRRCEQSVAMPKVWMQNLLSLPKEQQQETLSNSPELRGEMRVYIKKINERLSSSEHEAIKENNPEKLAKSLGTSAVKAKEILEIVKQTKEIEQNIHPLAFYDHQLSNRLAPKQHQSLPQQLSKKKTEKTWSNTLDKEASKAQKMPENIYQNIKRQKNMPSHKTEHAKAMTL
;
A
#
# COMPACT_ATOMS: atom_id res chain seq x y z
N MET A 1 -58.07 11.81 43.36
CA MET A 1 -58.77 10.63 42.78
C MET A 1 -59.24 10.99 41.38
N LYS A 2 -59.52 9.98 40.54
CA LYS A 2 -60.31 10.03 39.29
C LYS A 2 -60.44 11.40 38.58
N GLU A 3 -59.64 11.60 37.54
CA GLU A 3 -60.10 11.81 36.16
C GLU A 3 -58.89 11.84 35.20
N ASN A 4 -59.10 12.00 33.89
CA ASN A 4 -58.09 11.90 32.83
C ASN A 4 -57.35 10.55 32.77
N THR A 5 -58.09 9.48 32.43
CA THR A 5 -57.50 8.18 32.01
C THR A 5 -58.05 7.74 30.65
N GLU A 6 -58.47 8.69 29.80
CA GLU A 6 -59.29 8.39 28.61
C GLU A 6 -59.00 9.32 27.40
N GLN A 7 -57.72 9.64 27.16
CA GLN A 7 -57.28 10.33 25.92
C GLN A 7 -56.18 9.60 25.14
N GLY A 8 -55.73 8.42 25.61
CA GLY A 8 -54.64 7.66 24.98
C GLY A 8 -55.02 6.80 23.77
N ALA A 9 -56.29 6.84 23.32
CA ALA A 9 -56.84 5.89 22.33
C ALA A 9 -57.60 6.51 21.15
N SER A 10 -57.81 7.84 21.11
CA SER A 10 -58.59 8.51 20.05
C SER A 10 -57.74 9.01 18.87
N SER A 11 -56.54 9.55 19.14
CA SER A 11 -55.75 10.25 18.12
C SER A 11 -55.25 9.34 16.98
N THR A 12 -55.16 8.03 17.21
CA THR A 12 -54.72 7.05 16.21
C THR A 12 -55.75 6.75 15.13
N GLN A 13 -57.03 7.12 15.31
CA GLN A 13 -58.02 7.08 14.22
C GLN A 13 -58.12 8.42 13.47
N GLU A 14 -57.97 9.56 14.16
CA GLU A 14 -58.02 10.89 13.52
C GLU A 14 -56.80 11.15 12.63
N GLU A 15 -55.58 10.77 13.05
CA GLU A 15 -54.37 10.90 12.22
C GLU A 15 -54.40 10.02 10.94
N LEU A 16 -55.33 9.07 10.83
CA LEU A 16 -55.51 8.21 9.65
C LEU A 16 -56.61 8.70 8.68
N GLN A 17 -57.40 9.73 9.01
CA GLN A 17 -58.51 10.19 8.15
C GLN A 17 -58.12 11.26 7.11
N GLU A 18 -57.01 12.01 7.28
CA GLU A 18 -56.60 13.07 6.32
C GLU A 18 -55.96 12.55 4.99
N GLN A 19 -55.76 11.25 4.79
CA GLN A 19 -54.92 10.73 3.67
C GLN A 19 -55.63 9.98 2.53
N GLN A 20 -56.92 10.24 2.29
CA GLN A 20 -57.51 9.97 0.97
C GLN A 20 -57.29 11.14 0.00
N ILE A 21 -56.04 11.29 -0.46
CA ILE A 21 -55.73 12.13 -1.62
C ILE A 21 -56.18 11.36 -2.87
N ASP A 22 -57.12 11.93 -3.63
CA ASP A 22 -57.61 11.40 -4.90
C ASP A 22 -56.43 11.02 -5.83
N ALA A 23 -56.49 9.84 -6.45
CA ALA A 23 -55.48 9.36 -7.39
C ALA A 23 -55.26 10.32 -8.58
N ALA A 24 -56.29 11.04 -9.02
CA ALA A 24 -56.18 12.08 -10.05
C ALA A 24 -55.38 13.30 -9.56
N VAL A 25 -55.63 13.76 -8.33
CA VAL A 25 -54.89 14.85 -7.68
C VAL A 25 -53.44 14.43 -7.40
N LEU A 26 -53.23 13.21 -6.92
CA LEU A 26 -51.89 12.65 -6.71
C LEU A 26 -51.12 12.50 -8.02
N LYS A 27 -51.79 12.15 -9.13
CA LYS A 27 -51.20 12.13 -10.47
C LYS A 27 -50.76 13.54 -10.90
N GLN A 28 -51.63 14.55 -10.80
CA GLN A 28 -51.28 15.94 -11.12
C GLN A 28 -50.12 16.48 -10.27
N ILE A 29 -50.09 16.18 -8.97
CA ILE A 29 -48.98 16.53 -8.06
C ILE A 29 -47.67 15.88 -8.53
N ASN A 30 -47.71 14.61 -8.94
CA ASN A 30 -46.52 13.92 -9.44
C ASN A 30 -46.03 14.48 -10.78
N GLU A 31 -46.94 14.84 -11.70
CA GLU A 31 -46.64 15.46 -12.99
C GLU A 31 -46.03 16.86 -12.80
N ALA A 32 -46.62 17.71 -11.95
CA ALA A 32 -46.04 19.00 -11.57
C ALA A 32 -44.66 18.84 -10.88
N ALA A 33 -44.46 17.79 -10.08
CA ALA A 33 -43.16 17.51 -9.46
C ALA A 33 -42.08 17.06 -10.47
N GLN A 34 -42.45 16.47 -11.62
CA GLN A 34 -41.50 16.18 -12.70
C GLN A 34 -41.01 17.43 -13.42
N ASN A 35 -41.82 18.49 -13.51
CA ASN A 35 -41.46 19.73 -14.22
C ASN A 35 -40.27 20.48 -13.58
N PHE A 36 -39.86 20.14 -12.35
CA PHE A 36 -38.58 20.59 -11.77
C PHE A 36 -37.33 20.02 -12.47
N PHE A 37 -37.45 18.96 -13.27
CA PHE A 37 -36.35 18.29 -13.97
C PHE A 37 -36.41 18.53 -15.48
N TYR A 38 -35.30 18.31 -16.19
CA TYR A 38 -35.36 18.23 -17.66
C TYR A 38 -36.14 16.98 -18.11
N PRO A 39 -36.85 17.02 -19.25
CA PRO A 39 -37.49 15.85 -19.84
C PRO A 39 -36.55 14.65 -19.91
N ASN A 40 -37.06 13.48 -19.48
CA ASN A 40 -36.33 12.21 -19.40
C ASN A 40 -35.05 12.22 -18.52
N SER A 41 -34.90 13.18 -17.60
CA SER A 41 -33.73 13.29 -16.72
C SER A 41 -34.09 13.34 -15.22
N LYS A 42 -33.14 12.91 -14.37
CA LYS A 42 -33.18 13.10 -12.91
C LYS A 42 -32.40 14.36 -12.46
N VAL A 43 -32.05 15.24 -13.40
CA VAL A 43 -31.31 16.50 -13.16
C VAL A 43 -32.25 17.70 -13.20
N LEU A 44 -32.18 18.53 -12.15
CA LEU A 44 -33.01 19.73 -12.00
C LEU A 44 -32.78 20.72 -13.14
N LYS A 45 -33.85 21.37 -13.63
CA LYS A 45 -33.76 22.53 -14.52
C LYS A 45 -32.90 23.61 -13.87
N ASN A 46 -31.96 24.17 -14.61
CA ASN A 46 -30.95 25.10 -14.11
C ASN A 46 -30.48 26.07 -15.19
N LYS A 47 -30.14 27.29 -14.79
CA LYS A 47 -29.77 28.38 -15.71
C LYS A 47 -28.47 28.11 -16.50
N TYR A 48 -27.60 27.24 -15.99
CA TYR A 48 -26.41 26.79 -16.71
C TYR A 48 -26.73 25.85 -17.89
N ARG A 49 -27.99 25.38 -18.02
CA ARG A 49 -28.45 24.39 -19.02
C ARG A 49 -27.73 23.03 -18.92
N ILE A 50 -27.09 22.74 -17.78
CA ILE A 50 -26.32 21.51 -17.55
C ILE A 50 -27.28 20.34 -17.27
N LYS A 51 -27.23 19.30 -18.12
CA LYS A 51 -28.05 18.07 -17.96
C LYS A 51 -27.32 16.92 -17.27
N ASP A 52 -26.04 17.09 -16.91
CA ASP A 52 -25.27 16.15 -16.09
C ASP A 52 -25.39 16.49 -14.59
N LYS A 53 -25.58 15.46 -13.76
CA LYS A 53 -25.84 15.61 -12.33
C LYS A 53 -24.62 16.07 -11.52
N GLU A 54 -23.43 15.59 -11.89
CA GLU A 54 -22.20 15.83 -11.13
C GLU A 54 -21.54 17.14 -11.57
N ILE A 55 -21.57 17.46 -12.88
CA ILE A 55 -21.14 18.77 -13.39
C ILE A 55 -22.04 19.90 -12.85
N LEU A 56 -23.37 19.68 -12.79
CA LEU A 56 -24.28 20.65 -12.16
C LEU A 56 -23.95 20.84 -10.67
N LYS A 57 -23.68 19.75 -9.95
CA LYS A 57 -23.37 19.74 -8.52
C LYS A 57 -22.03 20.42 -8.21
N GLU A 58 -21.02 20.25 -9.06
CA GLU A 58 -19.74 20.95 -9.00
C GLU A 58 -19.95 22.45 -9.25
N ARG A 59 -20.48 22.83 -10.42
CA ARG A 59 -20.69 24.24 -10.80
C ARG A 59 -21.59 24.99 -9.80
N CYS A 60 -22.71 24.39 -9.41
CA CYS A 60 -23.60 24.95 -8.40
C CYS A 60 -22.91 25.05 -7.03
N SER A 61 -22.03 24.11 -6.65
CA SER A 61 -21.31 24.22 -5.39
C SER A 61 -20.34 25.39 -5.38
N ASP A 62 -19.70 25.73 -6.50
CA ASP A 62 -18.71 26.80 -6.54
C ASP A 62 -19.33 28.19 -6.57
N ASP A 63 -20.43 28.38 -7.29
CA ASP A 63 -21.14 29.66 -7.26
C ASP A 63 -21.85 29.87 -5.90
N VAL A 64 -22.40 28.81 -5.29
CA VAL A 64 -22.92 28.84 -3.90
C VAL A 64 -21.84 29.18 -2.88
N LYS A 65 -20.62 28.61 -2.99
CA LYS A 65 -19.49 28.93 -2.07
C LYS A 65 -19.17 30.43 -2.11
N LYS A 66 -19.00 30.99 -3.31
CA LYS A 66 -18.68 32.42 -3.52
C LYS A 66 -19.73 33.31 -2.89
N GLU A 67 -21.02 33.00 -3.10
CA GLU A 67 -22.11 33.81 -2.57
C GLU A 67 -22.26 33.67 -1.05
N MET A 68 -22.04 32.47 -0.50
CA MET A 68 -22.05 32.23 0.94
C MET A 68 -20.94 33.04 1.66
N ILE A 69 -19.77 33.22 1.04
CA ILE A 69 -18.69 34.06 1.58
C ILE A 69 -19.12 35.54 1.65
N LYS A 70 -19.75 36.09 0.59
CA LYS A 70 -20.28 37.46 0.61
C LYS A 70 -21.35 37.63 1.70
N LEU A 71 -22.32 36.73 1.74
CA LEU A 71 -23.41 36.77 2.71
C LEU A 71 -22.91 36.67 4.16
N LEU A 72 -21.82 35.93 4.42
CA LEU A 72 -21.18 35.91 5.73
C LEU A 72 -20.54 37.26 6.10
N GLN A 73 -20.03 38.03 5.12
CA GLN A 73 -19.46 39.37 5.33
C GLN A 73 -20.52 40.48 5.44
N GLU A 74 -21.68 40.33 4.81
CA GLU A 74 -22.81 41.26 4.96
C GLU A 74 -23.32 41.30 6.42
N PRO A 75 -23.74 42.47 6.95
CA PRO A 75 -24.27 42.55 8.30
C PRO A 75 -25.56 41.72 8.45
N PRO A 76 -25.88 41.19 9.64
CA PRO A 76 -27.19 40.58 9.90
C PRO A 76 -28.34 41.58 9.69
N PRO A 77 -29.52 41.13 9.26
CA PRO A 77 -30.72 41.96 9.18
C PRO A 77 -31.26 42.31 10.59
N GLU A 78 -32.09 43.36 10.66
CA GLU A 78 -32.81 43.74 11.89
C GLU A 78 -33.90 42.73 12.28
N GLN A 79 -34.43 41.98 11.31
CA GLN A 79 -35.50 40.99 11.51
C GLN A 79 -35.09 39.64 10.90
N PHE A 80 -35.33 38.56 11.65
CA PHE A 80 -35.13 37.18 11.20
C PHE A 80 -36.46 36.47 11.05
N ASP A 81 -36.80 36.11 9.81
CA ASP A 81 -38.09 35.54 9.46
C ASP A 81 -37.99 34.64 8.19
N ALA A 82 -39.13 34.15 7.74
CA ALA A 82 -39.27 33.36 6.53
C ALA A 82 -38.99 34.18 5.26
N ALA A 83 -39.14 35.51 5.26
CA ALA A 83 -38.70 36.35 4.14
C ALA A 83 -37.17 36.37 4.03
N TYR A 84 -36.44 36.55 5.13
CA TYR A 84 -34.98 36.46 5.16
C TYR A 84 -34.49 35.04 4.80
N LEU A 85 -35.18 33.99 5.26
CA LEU A 85 -34.88 32.61 4.86
C LEU A 85 -35.05 32.40 3.33
N LYS A 86 -36.10 32.98 2.73
CA LYS A 86 -36.33 32.97 1.27
C LYS A 86 -35.29 33.82 0.54
N TYR A 87 -34.92 34.98 1.06
CA TYR A 87 -33.86 35.86 0.54
C TYR A 87 -32.49 35.16 0.51
N LEU A 88 -32.09 34.50 1.60
CA LEU A 88 -30.85 33.71 1.63
C LEU A 88 -30.88 32.57 0.60
N HIS A 89 -32.03 31.90 0.41
CA HIS A 89 -32.14 30.93 -0.68
C HIS A 89 -32.07 31.59 -2.06
N HIS A 90 -32.69 32.76 -2.24
CA HIS A 90 -32.63 33.48 -3.51
C HIS A 90 -31.19 33.85 -3.84
N ARG A 91 -30.48 34.56 -2.95
CA ARG A 91 -29.06 34.94 -3.12
C ARG A 91 -28.20 33.72 -3.47
N LEU A 92 -28.20 32.68 -2.62
CA LEU A 92 -27.35 31.49 -2.80
C LEU A 92 -27.60 30.72 -4.12
N PHE A 93 -28.82 30.76 -4.68
CA PHE A 93 -29.21 29.90 -5.80
C PHE A 93 -29.71 30.61 -7.06
N SER A 94 -29.80 31.95 -7.07
CA SER A 94 -30.30 32.77 -8.21
C SER A 94 -29.58 32.53 -9.54
N HIS A 95 -28.29 32.20 -9.46
CA HIS A 95 -27.42 31.87 -10.59
C HIS A 95 -27.61 30.42 -11.09
N ALA A 96 -28.12 29.53 -10.23
CA ALA A 96 -28.31 28.12 -10.54
C ALA A 96 -29.74 27.79 -10.97
N PHE A 97 -30.75 28.35 -10.30
CA PHE A 97 -32.16 27.96 -10.43
C PHE A 97 -33.07 29.18 -10.61
N GLU A 98 -34.07 29.06 -11.48
CA GLU A 98 -35.11 30.10 -11.67
C GLU A 98 -35.99 30.26 -10.43
N TRP A 99 -36.43 29.15 -9.84
CA TRP A 99 -37.24 29.08 -8.61
C TRP A 99 -36.48 29.46 -7.32
N ALA A 100 -35.28 30.04 -7.39
CA ALA A 100 -34.50 30.40 -6.21
C ALA A 100 -35.27 31.41 -5.32
N GLY A 101 -35.54 31.02 -4.07
CA GLY A 101 -36.34 31.79 -3.11
C GLY A 101 -37.80 31.33 -2.97
N HIS A 102 -38.30 30.51 -3.90
CA HIS A 102 -39.68 30.02 -3.89
C HIS A 102 -39.80 28.73 -3.06
N THR A 103 -40.86 28.64 -2.26
CA THR A 103 -41.17 27.48 -1.43
C THR A 103 -41.85 26.39 -2.26
N ARG A 104 -41.54 25.12 -1.99
CA ARG A 104 -41.77 23.99 -2.92
C ARG A 104 -43.23 23.63 -3.15
N GLU A 105 -44.12 23.96 -2.23
CA GLU A 105 -45.57 23.75 -2.35
C GLU A 105 -46.25 24.72 -3.31
N LYS A 106 -45.67 25.92 -3.52
CA LYS A 106 -46.27 26.93 -4.38
C LYS A 106 -45.94 26.62 -5.84
N PRO A 107 -46.91 26.73 -6.77
CA PRO A 107 -46.63 26.63 -8.20
C PRO A 107 -45.58 27.65 -8.65
N PHE A 108 -44.61 27.19 -9.42
CA PHE A 108 -43.59 28.03 -10.06
C PHE A 108 -43.58 27.76 -11.58
N THR A 109 -43.67 28.82 -12.39
CA THR A 109 -43.60 28.74 -13.85
C THR A 109 -42.17 29.01 -14.33
N PHE A 110 -41.59 28.06 -15.05
CA PHE A 110 -40.26 28.18 -15.67
C PHE A 110 -40.29 29.03 -16.94
N GLU A 111 -39.11 29.49 -17.41
CA GLU A 111 -38.94 30.16 -18.72
C GLU A 111 -39.45 29.30 -19.91
N ASP A 112 -39.54 27.97 -19.74
CA ASP A 112 -40.11 27.05 -20.74
C ASP A 112 -41.63 26.83 -20.62
N ASN A 113 -42.33 27.71 -19.89
CA ASN A 113 -43.77 27.71 -19.61
C ASN A 113 -44.30 26.48 -18.83
N THR A 114 -43.44 25.54 -18.42
CA THR A 114 -43.89 24.46 -17.53
C THR A 114 -44.10 24.97 -16.10
N VAL A 115 -45.17 24.50 -15.45
CA VAL A 115 -45.47 24.81 -14.05
C VAL A 115 -45.07 23.63 -13.18
N ALA A 116 -44.32 23.90 -12.11
CA ALA A 116 -43.87 22.88 -11.16
C ALA A 116 -44.28 23.19 -9.72
N SER A 117 -44.62 22.16 -8.96
CA SER A 117 -44.82 22.20 -7.52
C SER A 117 -44.48 20.83 -6.91
N MET A 118 -44.14 20.79 -5.63
CA MET A 118 -43.80 19.58 -4.89
C MET A 118 -44.28 19.68 -3.42
N PRO A 119 -45.61 19.77 -3.20
CA PRO A 119 -46.19 19.86 -1.86
C PRO A 119 -45.89 18.63 -1.00
N ILE A 120 -45.81 17.44 -1.62
CA ILE A 120 -45.40 16.19 -0.96
C ILE A 120 -43.92 15.93 -1.28
N MET A 121 -43.09 15.72 -0.26
CA MET A 121 -41.71 15.25 -0.43
C MET A 121 -41.34 14.22 0.64
N LYS A 122 -41.05 12.99 0.21
CA LYS A 122 -40.38 11.96 0.99
C LYS A 122 -39.01 11.65 0.35
N ARG A 123 -38.05 11.21 1.15
CA ARG A 123 -36.77 10.68 0.67
C ARG A 123 -36.59 9.27 1.21
N ALA A 124 -35.88 8.41 0.47
CA ALA A 124 -35.62 7.03 0.87
C ALA A 124 -34.77 6.90 2.17
N GLU A 125 -34.12 7.99 2.59
CA GLU A 125 -33.38 8.09 3.86
C GLU A 125 -34.28 8.37 5.09
N PHE A 126 -35.61 8.48 4.94
CA PHE A 126 -36.56 8.73 6.04
C PHE A 126 -37.82 7.85 5.94
N THR A 127 -38.38 7.45 7.08
CA THR A 127 -39.66 6.71 7.14
C THR A 127 -40.85 7.65 6.91
N LYS A 128 -40.80 8.85 7.49
CA LYS A 128 -41.83 9.89 7.37
C LYS A 128 -41.52 10.87 6.21
N PRO A 129 -42.54 11.47 5.56
CA PRO A 129 -42.34 12.60 4.66
C PRO A 129 -41.93 13.88 5.42
N PHE A 130 -41.44 14.88 4.70
CA PHE A 130 -41.41 16.27 5.21
C PHE A 130 -42.82 16.85 5.24
N ALA A 131 -42.99 18.02 5.87
CA ALA A 131 -44.27 18.72 5.96
C ALA A 131 -44.98 18.83 4.60
N ILE A 132 -46.29 18.56 4.56
CA ILE A 132 -47.06 18.44 3.33
C ILE A 132 -47.92 19.70 3.11
N GLY A 133 -47.82 20.29 1.92
CA GLY A 133 -48.69 21.41 1.51
C GLY A 133 -48.68 22.56 2.50
N ARG A 134 -49.86 22.90 3.06
CA ARG A 134 -50.04 24.03 4.00
C ARG A 134 -49.16 23.92 5.25
N LYS A 135 -48.84 22.69 5.71
CA LYS A 135 -47.98 22.44 6.88
C LYS A 135 -46.53 22.97 6.70
N ILE A 136 -46.14 23.35 5.48
CA ILE A 136 -44.89 24.08 5.21
C ILE A 136 -45.02 25.58 5.56
N GLN A 137 -46.12 26.21 5.15
CA GLN A 137 -46.39 27.63 5.40
C GLN A 137 -46.67 27.86 6.89
N GLU A 138 -47.46 27.00 7.53
CA GLU A 138 -47.70 27.00 8.99
C GLU A 138 -46.40 26.88 9.79
N GLY A 139 -45.47 26.02 9.35
CA GLY A 139 -44.15 25.87 9.98
C GLY A 139 -43.19 27.05 9.76
N LEU A 140 -43.43 27.88 8.74
CA LEU A 140 -42.74 29.15 8.55
C LEU A 140 -43.39 30.26 9.40
N GLU A 141 -44.71 30.28 9.52
CA GLU A 141 -45.40 31.21 10.44
C GLU A 141 -45.04 30.94 11.91
N LYS A 142 -44.83 29.66 12.27
CA LYS A 142 -44.26 29.26 13.58
C LYS A 142 -42.84 29.80 13.79
N LEU A 143 -41.98 29.75 12.77
CA LEU A 143 -40.62 30.32 12.81
C LEU A 143 -40.68 31.82 13.12
N ASP A 144 -41.48 32.54 12.33
CA ASP A 144 -41.58 34.00 12.36
C ASP A 144 -42.11 34.47 13.72
N LYS A 145 -43.17 33.81 14.21
CA LYS A 145 -43.70 34.02 15.57
C LYS A 145 -42.65 33.77 16.65
N THR A 146 -41.94 32.64 16.59
CA THR A 146 -40.94 32.25 17.60
C THR A 146 -39.80 33.26 17.67
N LEU A 147 -39.35 33.78 16.51
CA LEU A 147 -38.27 34.76 16.43
C LEU A 147 -38.71 36.16 16.87
N ALA A 148 -39.93 36.57 16.53
CA ALA A 148 -40.50 37.84 17.02
C ALA A 148 -40.70 37.83 18.55
N GLU A 149 -41.35 36.80 19.11
CA GLU A 149 -41.58 36.65 20.55
C GLU A 149 -40.27 36.60 21.35
N LYS A 150 -39.21 36.02 20.77
CA LYS A 150 -37.89 35.90 21.39
C LYS A 150 -36.86 36.93 20.89
N LYS A 151 -37.29 38.02 20.23
CA LYS A 151 -36.44 39.14 19.78
C LYS A 151 -35.17 38.68 19.02
N ASN A 152 -35.33 37.86 17.98
CA ASN A 152 -34.22 37.25 17.23
C ASN A 152 -33.21 36.45 18.11
N LEU A 153 -33.65 35.93 19.26
CA LEU A 153 -32.82 35.29 20.29
C LEU A 153 -31.77 36.21 20.95
N GLN A 154 -31.91 37.54 20.82
CA GLN A 154 -30.99 38.52 21.40
C GLN A 154 -31.10 38.61 22.92
N GLY A 155 -29.96 38.83 23.60
CA GLY A 155 -29.89 38.99 25.06
C GLY A 155 -30.04 37.70 25.86
N LEU A 156 -30.12 36.54 25.20
CA LEU A 156 -30.14 35.22 25.83
C LEU A 156 -28.73 34.73 26.17
N MET A 157 -28.60 33.96 27.24
CA MET A 157 -27.37 33.23 27.54
C MET A 157 -27.10 32.17 26.46
N ARG A 158 -25.83 31.78 26.30
CA ARG A 158 -25.37 30.90 25.22
C ARG A 158 -26.09 29.56 25.22
N GLU A 159 -26.37 29.03 26.40
CA GLU A 159 -27.06 27.75 26.62
C GLU A 159 -28.56 27.83 26.25
N GLU A 160 -29.21 28.97 26.50
CA GLU A 160 -30.60 29.26 26.12
C GLU A 160 -30.73 29.52 24.62
N PHE A 161 -29.77 30.26 24.05
CA PHE A 161 -29.62 30.45 22.61
C PHE A 161 -29.46 29.10 21.89
N VAL A 162 -28.58 28.22 22.40
CA VAL A 162 -28.37 26.86 21.86
C VAL A 162 -29.66 26.04 21.88
N GLU A 163 -30.47 26.12 22.95
CA GLU A 163 -31.75 25.40 23.04
C GLU A 163 -32.76 25.89 21.99
N HIS A 164 -32.96 27.20 21.87
CA HIS A 164 -33.92 27.76 20.92
C HIS A 164 -33.44 27.65 19.47
N ALA A 165 -32.15 27.80 19.19
CA ALA A 165 -31.56 27.52 17.89
C ALA A 165 -31.68 26.04 17.50
N ALA A 166 -31.53 25.11 18.45
CA ALA A 166 -31.73 23.67 18.19
C ALA A 166 -33.19 23.39 17.81
N GLY A 167 -34.16 23.92 18.56
CA GLY A 167 -35.58 23.81 18.24
C GLY A 167 -35.92 24.34 16.85
N ILE A 168 -35.48 25.55 16.53
CA ILE A 168 -35.68 26.16 15.19
C ILE A 168 -35.03 25.31 14.09
N MET A 169 -33.83 24.76 14.30
CA MET A 169 -33.20 23.86 13.34
C MET A 169 -33.99 22.56 13.14
N ILE A 170 -34.63 22.02 14.18
CA ILE A 170 -35.43 20.79 14.11
C ILE A 170 -36.75 21.05 13.37
N ASP A 171 -37.47 22.12 13.70
CA ASP A 171 -38.68 22.55 12.97
C ASP A 171 -38.37 22.75 11.48
N LEU A 172 -37.32 23.53 11.18
CA LEU A 172 -36.92 23.79 9.80
C LEU A 172 -36.41 22.52 9.07
N HIS A 173 -35.99 21.46 9.76
CA HIS A 173 -35.72 20.15 9.16
C HIS A 173 -37.01 19.47 8.68
N HIS A 174 -38.06 19.46 9.49
CA HIS A 174 -39.36 18.89 9.15
C HIS A 174 -40.09 19.67 8.05
N VAL A 175 -40.08 21.01 8.11
CA VAL A 175 -40.71 21.90 7.11
C VAL A 175 -40.12 21.68 5.71
N HIS A 176 -38.79 21.63 5.60
CA HIS A 176 -38.05 21.45 4.35
C HIS A 176 -38.55 22.36 3.20
N PRO A 177 -38.55 23.70 3.37
CA PRO A 177 -39.39 24.61 2.60
C PRO A 177 -39.03 24.73 1.11
N PHE A 178 -37.79 24.45 0.70
CA PHE A 178 -37.35 24.63 -0.69
C PHE A 178 -37.25 23.29 -1.46
N ARG A 179 -37.15 23.33 -2.80
CA ARG A 179 -37.04 22.12 -3.63
C ARG A 179 -35.69 21.39 -3.49
N GLU A 180 -34.61 22.14 -3.34
CA GLU A 180 -33.25 21.72 -2.96
C GLU A 180 -32.62 22.91 -2.20
N GLY A 181 -31.32 22.95 -1.93
CA GLY A 181 -30.66 24.09 -1.29
C GLY A 181 -30.76 24.07 0.23
N ASN A 182 -31.95 23.82 0.78
CA ASN A 182 -32.35 23.70 2.20
C ASN A 182 -31.22 23.63 3.26
N ARG A 183 -30.32 22.65 3.18
CA ARG A 183 -29.22 22.46 4.16
C ARG A 183 -28.25 23.65 4.24
N ARG A 184 -28.04 24.36 3.13
CA ARG A 184 -27.12 25.49 3.02
C ARG A 184 -27.78 26.78 3.51
N THR A 185 -29.00 27.06 3.04
CA THR A 185 -29.82 28.19 3.48
C THR A 185 -30.03 28.17 5.00
N LYS A 186 -30.45 27.03 5.56
CA LYS A 186 -30.77 26.92 7.00
C LYS A 186 -29.53 26.99 7.90
N ARG A 187 -28.38 26.48 7.44
CA ARG A 187 -27.09 26.68 8.12
C ARG A 187 -26.78 28.18 8.20
N LEU A 188 -26.76 28.86 7.05
CA LEU A 188 -26.41 30.28 6.95
C LEU A 188 -27.38 31.19 7.73
N PHE A 189 -28.68 30.87 7.73
CA PHE A 189 -29.69 31.56 8.52
C PHE A 189 -29.37 31.49 10.03
N ILE A 190 -28.98 30.32 10.52
CA ILE A 190 -28.65 30.09 11.94
C ILE A 190 -27.27 30.67 12.31
N GLU A 191 -26.29 30.63 11.40
CA GLU A 191 -25.00 31.33 11.56
C GLU A 191 -25.22 32.86 11.66
N LYS A 192 -26.12 33.42 10.85
CA LYS A 192 -26.50 34.84 10.92
C LYS A 192 -27.32 35.18 12.17
N LEU A 193 -28.22 34.29 12.59
CA LEU A 193 -29.02 34.47 13.81
C LEU A 193 -28.12 34.47 15.05
N ALA A 194 -27.11 33.59 15.11
CA ALA A 194 -26.10 33.62 16.15
C ALA A 194 -25.34 34.95 16.16
N GLN A 195 -24.84 35.39 15.00
CA GLN A 195 -24.14 36.67 14.86
C GLN A 195 -24.99 37.86 15.33
N ALA A 196 -26.30 37.87 15.01
CA ALA A 196 -27.24 38.89 15.45
C ALA A 196 -27.57 38.83 16.95
N ALA A 197 -27.49 37.64 17.56
CA ALA A 197 -27.71 37.39 18.98
C ALA A 197 -26.46 37.57 19.85
N GLY A 198 -25.30 37.89 19.26
CA GLY A 198 -24.02 38.02 19.96
C GLY A 198 -23.26 36.69 20.17
N HIS A 199 -23.75 35.60 19.58
CA HIS A 199 -23.19 34.24 19.71
C HIS A 199 -22.40 33.82 18.46
N THR A 200 -21.51 32.84 18.62
CA THR A 200 -20.79 32.22 17.50
C THR A 200 -21.33 30.81 17.22
N LEU A 201 -21.43 30.42 15.95
CA LEU A 201 -21.65 29.04 15.52
C LEU A 201 -20.76 28.71 14.31
N ASP A 202 -19.76 27.85 14.49
CA ASP A 202 -18.86 27.42 13.41
C ASP A 202 -19.24 26.02 12.89
N PHE A 203 -20.08 25.94 11.86
CA PHE A 203 -20.43 24.65 11.23
C PHE A 203 -19.34 24.10 10.29
N SER A 204 -18.16 24.74 10.19
CA SER A 204 -17.04 24.22 9.38
C SER A 204 -16.36 23.02 10.04
N VAL A 205 -16.22 23.03 11.37
CA VAL A 205 -15.60 21.95 12.15
C VAL A 205 -16.47 20.71 12.37
N VAL A 206 -17.69 20.73 11.85
CA VAL A 206 -18.69 19.67 12.06
C VAL A 206 -18.57 18.60 10.97
N SER A 207 -18.33 17.34 11.33
CA SER A 207 -18.20 16.25 10.33
C SER A 207 -19.49 16.01 9.52
N LYS A 208 -19.36 15.52 8.28
CA LYS A 208 -20.53 15.10 7.49
C LYS A 208 -21.31 13.99 8.20
N LYS A 209 -20.63 13.04 8.87
CA LYS A 209 -21.28 11.98 9.64
C LYS A 209 -22.10 12.56 10.80
N ARG A 210 -21.61 13.59 11.50
CA ARG A 210 -22.38 14.29 12.54
C ARG A 210 -23.57 15.06 11.96
N LYS A 211 -23.37 15.81 10.87
CA LYS A 211 -24.43 16.51 10.11
C LYS A 211 -25.55 15.56 9.68
N ASP A 212 -25.23 14.35 9.23
CA ASP A 212 -26.22 13.34 8.83
C ASP A 212 -26.85 12.61 10.04
N PHE A 213 -26.08 12.29 11.09
CA PHE A 213 -26.59 11.66 12.33
C PHE A 213 -27.62 12.53 13.05
N VAL A 214 -27.30 13.81 13.29
CA VAL A 214 -28.20 14.75 13.98
C VAL A 214 -29.49 14.97 13.18
N ARG A 215 -29.39 15.01 11.85
CA ARG A 215 -30.54 15.08 10.95
C ARG A 215 -31.43 13.85 11.03
N MET A 216 -30.86 12.65 11.17
CA MET A 216 -31.61 11.40 11.37
C MET A 216 -32.30 11.37 12.73
N ALA A 217 -31.61 11.77 13.80
CA ALA A 217 -32.18 11.88 15.14
C ALA A 217 -33.41 12.80 15.18
N ALA A 218 -33.29 13.99 14.61
CA ALA A 218 -34.37 14.96 14.52
C ALA A 218 -35.58 14.44 13.72
N MET A 219 -35.36 13.89 12.53
CA MET A 219 -36.44 13.49 11.60
C MET A 219 -37.16 12.18 11.98
N GLU A 220 -36.44 11.20 12.51
CA GLU A 220 -37.01 9.86 12.79
C GLU A 220 -37.44 9.69 14.25
N ARG A 221 -36.69 10.28 15.20
CA ARG A 221 -36.92 10.07 16.64
C ARG A 221 -37.50 11.30 17.35
N GLY A 222 -37.55 12.46 16.70
CA GLY A 222 -37.89 13.74 17.35
C GLY A 222 -36.88 14.16 18.42
N ASP A 223 -35.67 13.59 18.39
CA ASP A 223 -34.66 13.63 19.44
C ASP A 223 -33.82 14.93 19.35
N PRO A 224 -33.94 15.87 20.31
CA PRO A 224 -33.27 17.17 20.22
C PRO A 224 -31.84 17.16 20.75
N GLU A 225 -31.46 16.20 21.61
CA GLU A 225 -30.16 16.19 22.30
C GLU A 225 -28.97 16.18 21.32
N PRO A 226 -28.97 15.41 20.21
CA PRO A 226 -27.91 15.48 19.21
C PRO A 226 -27.79 16.85 18.52
N MET A 227 -28.88 17.62 18.39
CA MET A 227 -28.85 18.97 17.83
C MET A 227 -28.29 19.96 18.85
N ARG A 228 -28.80 19.94 20.08
CA ARG A 228 -28.28 20.73 21.21
C ARG A 228 -26.78 20.53 21.37
N HIS A 229 -26.34 19.27 21.42
CA HIS A 229 -24.93 18.91 21.57
C HIS A 229 -24.07 19.34 20.37
N LEU A 230 -24.63 19.43 19.16
CA LEU A 230 -23.93 19.98 17.99
C LEU A 230 -23.73 21.48 18.11
N LEU A 231 -24.77 22.23 18.52
CA LEU A 231 -24.71 23.69 18.66
C LEU A 231 -23.90 24.13 19.89
N GLU A 232 -23.94 23.37 20.98
CA GLU A 232 -23.10 23.53 22.16
C GLU A 232 -21.61 23.45 21.80
N ASP A 233 -21.21 22.37 21.13
CA ASP A 233 -19.81 22.12 20.73
C ASP A 233 -19.22 23.21 19.83
N ILE A 234 -20.03 23.87 18.99
CA ILE A 234 -19.56 24.89 18.03
C ILE A 234 -19.83 26.34 18.46
N SER A 235 -20.44 26.53 19.63
CA SER A 235 -20.60 27.85 20.29
C SER A 235 -19.72 28.02 21.51
N HIS A 236 -19.44 26.96 22.26
CA HIS A 236 -18.58 27.03 23.44
C HIS A 236 -17.12 27.29 23.01
N PRO A 237 -16.47 28.39 23.46
CA PRO A 237 -15.12 28.76 23.00
C PRO A 237 -14.09 27.62 23.13
N GLU A 238 -13.99 26.97 24.30
CA GLU A 238 -13.03 25.86 24.47
C GLU A 238 -13.32 24.63 23.60
N LYS A 239 -14.60 24.19 23.52
CA LYS A 239 -15.01 23.01 22.73
C LYS A 239 -14.79 23.25 21.23
N LEU A 240 -15.06 24.48 20.77
CA LEU A 240 -14.76 24.93 19.41
C LEU A 240 -13.26 24.91 19.12
N LEU A 241 -12.40 25.40 20.03
CA LEU A 241 -10.95 25.40 19.82
C LEU A 241 -10.36 23.97 19.73
N ILE A 242 -10.95 23.00 20.43
CA ILE A 242 -10.61 21.56 20.32
C ILE A 242 -11.06 21.01 18.96
N LEU A 243 -12.30 21.30 18.54
CA LEU A 243 -12.82 20.89 17.23
C LEU A 243 -12.08 21.53 16.05
N GLN A 244 -11.60 22.77 16.20
CA GLN A 244 -10.75 23.45 15.22
C GLN A 244 -9.36 22.80 15.16
N GLU A 245 -8.72 22.49 16.30
CA GLU A 245 -7.45 21.76 16.33
C GLU A 245 -7.58 20.39 15.65
N PHE A 246 -8.62 19.63 16.00
CA PHE A 246 -8.92 18.34 15.40
C PHE A 246 -9.19 18.45 13.88
N THR A 247 -10.08 19.36 13.46
CA THR A 247 -10.47 19.49 12.05
C THR A 247 -9.31 19.96 11.19
N ASN A 248 -8.51 20.92 11.67
CA ASN A 248 -7.31 21.38 10.98
C ASN A 248 -6.26 20.26 10.87
N SER A 249 -6.13 19.41 11.89
CA SER A 249 -5.23 18.25 11.85
C SER A 249 -5.72 17.20 10.86
N MET A 250 -7.02 16.89 10.84
CA MET A 250 -7.62 15.99 9.85
C MET A 250 -7.52 16.53 8.42
N GLN A 251 -7.67 17.85 8.22
CA GLN A 251 -7.50 18.47 6.92
C GLN A 251 -6.03 18.42 6.43
N LYS A 252 -5.05 18.62 7.33
CA LYS A 252 -3.62 18.42 7.02
C LYS A 252 -3.32 16.97 6.63
N LEU A 253 -3.97 16.00 7.27
CA LEU A 253 -3.92 14.56 6.96
C LEU A 253 -4.68 14.16 5.67
N GLY A 254 -5.18 15.12 4.87
CA GLY A 254 -6.01 14.84 3.68
C GLY A 254 -7.45 14.36 3.97
N MET A 255 -7.83 14.24 5.24
CA MET A 255 -9.14 13.77 5.70
C MET A 255 -10.16 14.91 5.82
N GLY A 256 -10.68 15.38 4.68
CA GLY A 256 -11.83 16.32 4.67
C GLY A 256 -13.11 15.74 5.28
N GLU A 257 -14.14 16.58 5.47
CA GLU A 257 -15.41 16.33 6.22
C GLU A 257 -16.12 14.96 5.99
N LYS A 258 -15.84 14.27 4.89
CA LYS A 258 -16.43 12.97 4.51
C LYS A 258 -15.66 11.76 5.09
N ASN A 259 -14.41 11.93 5.49
CA ASN A 259 -13.44 10.82 5.62
C ASN A 259 -13.29 10.28 7.04
N TYR A 260 -13.49 11.10 8.08
CA TYR A 260 -13.36 10.68 9.48
C TYR A 260 -14.69 10.15 10.06
N TYR A 261 -14.70 9.76 11.35
CA TYR A 261 -15.83 9.10 12.02
C TYR A 261 -16.92 10.09 12.50
N LEU A 262 -17.89 9.59 13.28
CA LEU A 262 -18.75 10.49 14.05
C LEU A 262 -17.86 11.11 15.14
N THR A 263 -17.80 12.45 15.21
CA THR A 263 -16.92 13.16 16.14
C THR A 263 -17.72 14.12 16.99
N VAL A 264 -17.55 14.03 18.31
CA VAL A 264 -18.14 14.93 19.31
C VAL A 264 -17.08 15.40 20.30
N VAL A 265 -17.30 16.51 20.97
CA VAL A 265 -16.59 16.80 22.23
C VAL A 265 -17.28 16.01 23.35
N ALA A 266 -16.54 15.69 24.41
CA ALA A 266 -17.08 14.99 25.58
C ALA A 266 -18.11 15.86 26.33
N LYS A 267 -19.28 15.29 26.63
CA LYS A 267 -20.33 15.97 27.39
C LYS A 267 -19.97 16.02 28.87
N GLU A 268 -20.17 17.18 29.49
CA GLU A 268 -19.74 17.46 30.86
C GLU A 268 -20.33 16.50 31.89
N GLY A 269 -19.46 15.84 32.65
CA GLY A 269 -19.84 14.86 33.67
C GLY A 269 -20.24 13.49 33.18
N GLU A 270 -20.01 13.17 31.90
CA GLU A 270 -20.16 11.83 31.36
C GLU A 270 -18.80 11.10 31.29
N THR A 271 -18.86 9.77 31.46
CA THR A 271 -17.71 8.88 31.37
C THR A 271 -17.73 8.12 30.05
N TYR A 272 -16.62 8.19 29.32
CA TYR A 272 -16.38 7.50 28.07
C TYR A 272 -15.27 6.46 28.27
N HIS A 273 -15.50 5.25 27.74
CA HIS A 273 -14.54 4.16 27.77
C HIS A 273 -14.13 3.85 26.32
N GLY A 274 -12.84 3.96 26.01
CA GLY A 274 -12.40 3.87 24.63
C GLY A 274 -10.88 3.81 24.47
N THR A 275 -10.44 3.62 23.23
CA THR A 275 -9.02 3.59 22.86
C THR A 275 -8.51 5.00 22.66
N TYR A 276 -7.47 5.41 23.40
CA TYR A 276 -6.78 6.68 23.17
C TYR A 276 -6.17 6.70 21.76
N ARG A 277 -6.34 7.81 21.04
CA ARG A 277 -5.86 8.02 19.67
C ARG A 277 -4.86 9.20 19.57
N GLY A 278 -4.33 9.65 20.70
CA GLY A 278 -3.36 10.76 20.80
C GLY A 278 -3.97 12.10 21.23
N CYS A 279 -3.11 13.09 21.44
CA CYS A 279 -3.50 14.47 21.79
C CYS A 279 -2.78 15.54 20.94
N GLY A 280 -3.41 16.71 20.85
CA GLY A 280 -2.82 17.92 20.30
C GLY A 280 -2.23 18.82 21.39
N ALA A 281 -2.28 20.14 21.17
CA ALA A 281 -1.95 21.12 22.19
C ALA A 281 -3.13 21.44 23.11
N LYS A 282 -4.38 21.40 22.59
CA LYS A 282 -5.59 21.82 23.32
C LYS A 282 -6.50 20.65 23.68
N GLY A 283 -6.67 19.69 22.77
CA GLY A 283 -7.54 18.54 22.96
C GLY A 283 -6.81 17.21 22.95
N PHE A 284 -7.53 16.15 23.31
CA PHE A 284 -7.17 14.78 23.00
C PHE A 284 -8.32 14.04 22.33
N MET A 285 -8.03 12.89 21.72
CA MET A 285 -9.01 12.05 21.04
C MET A 285 -9.01 10.64 21.63
N MET A 286 -10.19 10.08 21.86
CA MET A 286 -10.39 8.65 22.04
C MET A 286 -11.44 8.10 21.06
N ASP A 287 -11.42 6.80 20.85
CA ASP A 287 -12.36 6.03 20.04
C ASP A 287 -13.21 5.17 20.97
N ALA A 288 -14.46 5.58 21.16
CA ALA A 288 -15.48 4.86 21.93
C ALA A 288 -16.45 4.20 20.93
N GLN A 289 -16.30 2.89 20.72
CA GLN A 289 -17.14 2.08 19.83
C GLN A 289 -17.29 2.65 18.38
N GLY A 290 -16.25 3.28 17.82
CA GLY A 290 -16.29 3.88 16.48
C GLY A 290 -16.80 5.33 16.44
N ILE A 291 -17.04 5.93 17.60
CA ILE A 291 -17.28 7.37 17.78
C ILE A 291 -15.99 8.01 18.34
N LEU A 292 -15.50 9.05 17.68
CA LEU A 292 -14.36 9.83 18.15
C LEU A 292 -14.84 10.86 19.16
N ILE A 293 -14.55 10.62 20.44
CA ILE A 293 -14.80 11.56 21.52
C ILE A 293 -13.55 12.43 21.68
N LEU A 294 -13.71 13.75 21.64
CA LEU A 294 -12.66 14.71 21.91
C LEU A 294 -12.81 15.26 23.34
N GLY A 295 -11.77 15.17 24.16
CA GLY A 295 -11.75 15.84 25.47
C GLY A 295 -10.78 17.03 25.48
N ASN A 296 -10.89 17.91 26.46
CA ASN A 296 -9.88 18.95 26.67
C ASN A 296 -8.63 18.33 27.29
N LYS A 297 -7.45 18.68 26.79
CA LYS A 297 -6.17 18.14 27.31
C LYS A 297 -5.92 18.55 28.76
N LYS A 298 -6.47 19.68 29.22
CA LYS A 298 -6.40 20.12 30.63
C LYS A 298 -7.18 19.22 31.60
N ASP A 299 -8.10 18.41 31.08
CA ASP A 299 -8.99 17.55 31.88
C ASP A 299 -8.37 16.15 32.11
N LEU A 300 -7.26 15.83 31.43
CA LEU A 300 -6.44 14.65 31.72
C LEU A 300 -5.50 14.95 32.90
N THR A 301 -5.20 13.94 33.73
CA THR A 301 -4.17 14.11 34.76
C THR A 301 -2.78 14.26 34.11
N PRO A 302 -1.82 14.95 34.75
CA PRO A 302 -0.45 15.03 34.24
C PRO A 302 0.18 13.65 33.98
N GLU A 303 -0.17 12.66 34.80
CA GLU A 303 0.22 11.26 34.65
C GLU A 303 -0.39 10.65 33.39
N GLN A 304 -1.68 10.85 33.14
CA GLN A 304 -2.35 10.40 31.90
C GLN A 304 -1.73 11.05 30.65
N ILE A 305 -1.39 12.34 30.70
CA ILE A 305 -0.75 13.05 29.57
C ILE A 305 0.64 12.48 29.24
N GLN A 306 1.37 11.96 30.24
CA GLN A 306 2.70 11.36 30.06
C GLN A 306 2.67 9.86 29.74
N THR A 307 1.68 9.13 30.25
CA THR A 307 1.61 7.67 30.13
C THR A 307 0.77 7.17 28.97
N LEU A 308 -0.33 7.84 28.60
CA LEU A 308 -1.25 7.34 27.57
C LEU A 308 -0.59 7.25 26.19
N THR A 309 -0.39 6.03 25.69
CA THR A 309 0.08 5.78 24.32
C THR A 309 -1.07 5.47 23.36
N SER A 310 -0.92 5.85 22.08
CA SER A 310 -1.98 5.72 21.09
C SER A 310 -2.24 4.24 20.77
N GLY A 311 -3.42 3.74 21.13
CA GLY A 311 -3.76 2.31 21.12
C GLY A 311 -4.21 1.77 22.48
N GLU A 312 -3.89 2.44 23.59
CA GLU A 312 -4.30 2.02 24.93
C GLU A 312 -5.78 2.29 25.20
N THR A 313 -6.45 1.39 25.92
CA THR A 313 -7.82 1.59 26.41
C THR A 313 -7.83 2.30 27.75
N PHE A 314 -8.54 3.42 27.86
CA PHE A 314 -8.71 4.13 29.13
C PHE A 314 -10.14 4.65 29.32
N SER A 315 -10.39 5.17 30.52
CA SER A 315 -11.67 5.76 30.91
C SER A 315 -11.47 7.24 31.16
N PHE A 316 -12.25 8.09 30.49
CA PHE A 316 -12.24 9.54 30.69
C PHE A 316 -13.61 10.00 31.17
N THR A 317 -13.64 10.76 32.27
CA THR A 317 -14.84 11.47 32.69
C THR A 317 -14.63 12.95 32.46
N ALA A 318 -15.44 13.57 31.60
CA ALA A 318 -15.38 15.01 31.42
C ALA A 318 -15.76 15.70 32.74
N PRO A 319 -15.06 16.76 33.18
CA PRO A 319 -15.46 17.50 34.37
C PRO A 319 -16.85 18.11 34.17
N LYS A 320 -17.60 18.26 35.26
CA LYS A 320 -18.77 19.14 35.27
C LYS A 320 -18.31 20.55 35.58
N ALA A 321 -18.71 21.54 34.79
CA ALA A 321 -18.54 22.93 35.19
C ALA A 321 -19.23 23.16 36.54
N GLN A 322 -18.48 23.64 37.54
CA GLN A 322 -19.08 24.27 38.71
C GLN A 322 -19.51 25.68 38.29
N SER A 323 -20.82 25.93 38.19
CA SER A 323 -21.37 27.23 37.78
C SER A 323 -20.78 28.35 38.64
N PRO A 324 -20.01 29.31 38.07
CA PRO A 324 -19.19 30.24 38.85
C PRO A 324 -19.98 31.43 39.43
N ASP A 325 -21.19 31.20 39.95
CA ASP A 325 -22.14 32.27 40.28
C ASP A 325 -22.88 32.14 41.63
N LYS A 326 -22.43 31.24 42.51
CA LYS A 326 -22.91 31.15 43.92
C LYS A 326 -21.88 31.50 44.99
N LYS A 327 -20.72 32.05 44.60
CA LYS A 327 -19.69 32.53 45.55
C LYS A 327 -19.17 33.95 45.31
N GLN A 328 -19.46 34.60 44.19
CA GLN A 328 -18.99 35.98 43.92
C GLN A 328 -20.06 37.06 44.16
N GLN A 329 -21.35 36.75 43.94
CA GLN A 329 -22.44 37.71 44.20
C GLN A 329 -22.62 38.08 45.69
N GLN A 330 -22.08 37.31 46.64
CA GLN A 330 -22.12 37.63 48.08
C GLN A 330 -20.97 38.54 48.57
N THR A 331 -20.03 38.96 47.70
CA THR A 331 -18.81 39.66 48.13
C THR A 331 -18.58 41.03 47.48
N GLN A 332 -19.48 41.48 46.59
CA GLN A 332 -19.41 42.82 45.96
C GLN A 332 -20.65 43.70 46.16
N GLN A 333 -21.55 43.33 47.07
CA GLN A 333 -22.58 44.25 47.62
C GLN A 333 -22.44 44.39 49.14
N LYS A 334 -21.29 44.95 49.56
CA LYS A 334 -21.18 45.72 50.79
C LYS A 334 -20.46 47.03 50.48
N THR A 335 -20.89 48.09 51.17
CA THR A 335 -20.36 49.46 51.07
C THR A 335 -20.75 50.23 49.80
N LEU A 336 -22.04 50.59 49.69
CA LEU A 336 -22.46 51.98 49.44
C LEU A 336 -23.99 52.13 49.60
N LEU A 337 -24.40 53.21 50.29
CA LEU A 337 -25.78 53.72 50.44
C LEU A 337 -26.75 52.88 51.32
N PRO A 338 -27.80 53.49 51.93
CA PRO A 338 -28.01 53.35 53.38
C PRO A 338 -29.20 52.48 53.84
N GLU A 339 -29.39 52.46 55.15
CA GLU A 339 -30.53 51.90 55.86
C GLU A 339 -31.89 52.47 55.39
N GLU A 340 -32.83 51.58 55.06
CA GLU A 340 -34.17 51.60 55.66
C GLU A 340 -34.91 50.27 55.38
N LYS A 341 -36.03 50.04 56.09
CA LYS A 341 -36.94 48.87 55.93
C LYS A 341 -36.32 47.50 56.20
N ARG A 342 -35.80 47.41 57.42
CA ARG A 342 -35.74 46.21 58.27
C ARG A 342 -37.15 45.61 58.48
N GLU A 343 -37.20 44.33 58.89
CA GLU A 343 -38.32 43.60 59.52
C GLU A 343 -39.34 42.81 58.67
N ALA A 344 -39.92 41.79 59.34
CA ALA A 344 -40.92 40.77 58.93
C ALA A 344 -40.50 39.75 57.85
N LEU A 345 -40.40 38.43 58.11
CA LEU A 345 -40.34 37.63 59.36
C LEU A 345 -39.15 36.64 59.22
N LYS A 346 -38.34 36.25 60.21
CA LYS A 346 -38.58 35.66 61.55
C LYS A 346 -39.20 34.25 61.57
N ASN A 347 -38.42 33.29 62.11
CA ASN A 347 -38.82 32.04 62.79
C ASN A 347 -39.43 30.93 61.91
N ASP A 348 -39.32 29.61 62.14
CA ASP A 348 -38.55 28.72 63.06
C ASP A 348 -38.73 27.25 62.55
N GLU A 349 -38.02 26.17 62.90
CA GLU A 349 -36.64 25.85 63.35
C GLU A 349 -36.52 24.27 63.35
N ILE A 350 -35.60 23.66 64.12
CA ILE A 350 -35.67 22.30 64.71
C ILE A 350 -35.23 21.07 63.85
N THR A 351 -33.90 20.91 63.78
CA THR A 351 -33.09 19.75 64.28
C THR A 351 -33.34 18.25 63.94
N GLU A 352 -32.21 17.58 63.61
CA GLU A 352 -31.64 16.35 64.23
C GLU A 352 -31.67 14.91 63.64
N LYS A 353 -30.53 14.23 63.87
CA LYS A 353 -30.24 12.80 64.18
C LYS A 353 -30.44 11.61 63.20
N SER A 354 -29.29 11.20 62.62
CA SER A 354 -28.63 9.87 62.72
C SER A 354 -29.41 8.52 62.68
N LYS A 355 -28.89 7.59 61.84
CA LYS A 355 -28.74 6.10 62.02
C LYS A 355 -29.98 5.28 62.48
N ASP A 356 -30.37 4.17 61.86
CA ASP A 356 -29.53 2.98 61.63
C ASP A 356 -30.03 2.09 60.44
N SER A 357 -29.89 0.75 60.49
CA SER A 357 -29.92 -0.17 59.32
C SER A 357 -31.10 -1.15 59.26
N ALA A 358 -31.54 -1.54 58.04
CA ALA A 358 -32.02 -2.91 57.68
C ALA A 358 -32.42 -3.09 56.18
N SER A 359 -32.02 -4.24 55.61
CA SER A 359 -32.60 -5.05 54.50
C SER A 359 -33.58 -4.50 53.41
N ILE A 360 -33.14 -4.50 52.14
CA ILE A 360 -33.55 -5.42 51.02
C ILE A 360 -35.08 -5.64 50.76
N PRO A 361 -35.61 -5.59 49.49
CA PRO A 361 -35.21 -4.89 48.26
C PRO A 361 -36.39 -4.35 47.36
N THR A 362 -36.23 -3.27 46.59
CA THR A 362 -37.18 -2.94 45.48
C THR A 362 -36.50 -2.39 44.21
N LYS A 363 -37.18 -2.55 43.07
CA LYS A 363 -36.63 -2.31 41.72
C LYS A 363 -36.62 -0.81 41.33
N GLY A 364 -35.43 -0.34 40.97
CA GLY A 364 -35.10 0.56 39.86
C GLY A 364 -36.05 1.70 39.45
N LYS A 365 -35.51 2.94 39.48
CA LYS A 365 -35.84 4.00 38.52
C LYS A 365 -34.58 4.62 37.90
N GLU A 366 -34.39 4.30 36.63
CA GLU A 366 -33.92 5.15 35.53
C GLU A 366 -32.88 6.26 35.81
N LYS A 367 -31.64 6.01 35.35
CA LYS A 367 -30.71 7.03 34.85
C LYS A 367 -30.04 6.52 33.56
N ALA A 368 -30.64 6.78 32.40
CA ALA A 368 -30.16 6.21 31.13
C ALA A 368 -30.48 7.09 29.89
N HIS A 369 -29.90 8.29 29.79
CA HIS A 369 -30.06 9.14 28.58
C HIS A 369 -28.85 9.17 27.62
N PHE A 370 -27.69 8.63 27.99
CA PHE A 370 -26.52 8.54 27.09
C PHE A 370 -25.85 7.15 27.02
N ALA A 371 -26.03 6.29 28.02
CA ALA A 371 -25.66 4.87 27.89
C ALA A 371 -26.42 4.18 26.72
N SER A 372 -27.66 4.61 26.47
CA SER A 372 -28.44 4.19 25.30
C SER A 372 -27.85 4.70 23.97
N TRP A 373 -27.21 5.87 23.95
CA TRP A 373 -26.58 6.45 22.75
C TRP A 373 -25.40 5.61 22.26
N ILE A 374 -24.65 4.99 23.19
CA ILE A 374 -23.59 4.02 22.87
C ILE A 374 -24.16 2.61 22.59
N ALA A 375 -25.08 2.11 23.42
CA ALA A 375 -25.58 0.74 23.31
C ALA A 375 -26.48 0.49 22.09
N SER A 376 -27.34 1.46 21.73
CA SER A 376 -28.35 1.29 20.68
C SER A 376 -27.79 1.25 19.25
N HIS A 377 -26.50 1.49 19.05
CA HIS A 377 -25.83 1.44 17.75
C HIS A 377 -24.72 0.38 17.66
N ALA A 378 -24.63 -0.52 18.66
CA ALA A 378 -23.70 -1.65 18.70
C ALA A 378 -24.37 -3.02 18.44
N LEU A 379 -25.69 -3.08 18.25
CA LEU A 379 -26.43 -4.33 18.00
C LEU A 379 -26.38 -4.77 16.53
N ASN A 380 -25.21 -5.27 16.13
CA ASN A 380 -25.05 -6.51 15.35
C ASN A 380 -23.57 -6.93 15.31
N ASP A 381 -23.00 -7.29 16.48
CA ASP A 381 -22.58 -8.68 16.72
C ASP A 381 -22.07 -8.94 18.16
N SER A 382 -22.10 -10.22 18.55
CA SER A 382 -21.83 -10.79 19.89
C SER A 382 -20.32 -10.91 20.26
N VAL A 383 -19.86 -11.02 21.52
CA VAL A 383 -20.46 -10.80 22.87
C VAL A 383 -19.36 -10.85 23.99
N LYS A 384 -19.68 -10.34 25.19
CA LYS A 384 -19.03 -10.57 26.52
C LYS A 384 -17.65 -9.93 26.80
N SER A 385 -17.36 -9.80 28.10
CA SER A 385 -16.35 -8.92 28.71
C SER A 385 -15.28 -9.68 29.52
N MET A 386 -14.17 -8.98 29.81
CA MET A 386 -13.23 -9.33 30.89
C MET A 386 -13.80 -9.00 32.27
N PRO A 387 -13.05 -9.28 33.35
CA PRO A 387 -12.76 -8.25 34.36
C PRO A 387 -11.25 -8.06 34.64
N GLN A 388 -10.93 -7.04 35.46
CA GLN A 388 -9.59 -6.49 35.69
C GLN A 388 -9.12 -6.64 37.16
N SER A 389 -7.81 -6.48 37.40
CA SER A 389 -7.20 -6.02 38.68
C SER A 389 -5.68 -5.86 38.50
N LEU A 390 -4.90 -5.00 39.16
CA LEU A 390 -5.04 -3.75 39.97
C LEU A 390 -3.61 -3.11 39.90
N GLN A 391 -3.39 -1.83 39.55
CA GLN A 391 -3.46 -0.59 40.35
C GLN A 391 -2.18 -0.29 41.20
N GLU A 392 -1.85 1.00 41.36
CA GLU A 392 -0.79 1.60 42.22
C GLU A 392 0.67 1.51 41.72
N LYS A 393 1.59 2.49 41.95
CA LYS A 393 1.47 3.85 42.52
C LYS A 393 2.64 4.80 42.12
N GLU A 394 2.27 6.06 41.81
CA GLU A 394 2.81 7.34 42.34
C GLU A 394 4.31 7.77 42.32
N GLN A 395 4.46 9.10 42.11
CA GLN A 395 5.39 10.06 42.76
C GLN A 395 6.78 10.44 42.16
N ARG A 396 6.77 11.57 41.42
CA ARG A 396 7.26 12.90 41.89
C ARG A 396 8.78 13.25 41.84
N ALA A 397 9.18 14.02 40.82
CA ALA A 397 10.17 15.12 40.93
C ALA A 397 10.10 16.14 39.76
N GLN A 398 10.36 17.42 40.06
CA GLN A 398 10.47 18.60 39.18
C GLN A 398 11.11 19.76 40.00
N PRO A 399 11.48 20.93 39.43
CA PRO A 399 12.10 21.22 38.13
C PRO A 399 13.27 22.25 38.27
N MET A 400 13.94 22.64 37.16
CA MET A 400 14.40 24.00 36.81
C MET A 400 15.14 23.90 35.44
N VAL A 401 14.82 24.62 34.35
CA VAL A 401 14.62 26.07 34.09
C VAL A 401 15.93 26.84 33.94
N HIS A 402 16.24 27.22 32.70
CA HIS A 402 16.92 28.45 32.20
C HIS A 402 17.38 28.20 30.74
N SER A 403 17.46 29.15 29.81
CA SER A 403 16.66 30.35 29.49
C SER A 403 17.19 30.88 28.13
N ALA A 404 16.34 31.31 27.21
CA ALA A 404 16.77 31.59 25.83
C ALA A 404 17.11 33.07 25.56
N SER A 405 18.28 33.33 24.96
CA SER A 405 18.53 34.51 24.11
C SER A 405 19.88 34.45 23.36
N SER A 406 19.86 34.39 22.02
CA SER A 406 20.85 35.10 21.19
C SER A 406 20.47 35.18 19.70
N MET A 407 21.04 36.17 19.02
CA MET A 407 21.23 36.30 17.57
C MET A 407 20.05 36.04 16.62
N LYS A 408 19.16 37.04 16.53
CA LYS A 408 18.79 37.55 15.20
C LYS A 408 19.99 38.32 14.61
N GLN A 409 20.93 37.66 13.92
CA GLN A 409 22.00 38.38 13.18
C GLN A 409 22.67 37.57 12.05
N THR A 410 21.90 36.85 11.23
CA THR A 410 22.44 36.20 10.01
C THR A 410 21.37 35.98 8.93
N GLN A 411 20.57 37.02 8.65
CA GLN A 411 19.59 37.00 7.55
C GLN A 411 19.68 38.29 6.72
N LYS A 412 20.87 38.52 6.15
CA LYS A 412 21.12 39.65 5.23
C LYS A 412 22.10 39.32 4.09
N ASP A 413 23.00 38.35 4.28
CA ASP A 413 24.17 38.16 3.41
C ASP A 413 24.03 36.99 2.42
N PHE A 414 22.81 36.73 1.90
CA PHE A 414 22.59 35.65 0.91
C PHE A 414 21.47 35.97 -0.11
N GLN A 415 21.42 37.20 -0.60
CA GLN A 415 20.49 37.59 -1.69
C GLN A 415 21.10 38.51 -2.76
N GLU A 416 22.44 38.63 -2.81
CA GLU A 416 23.18 39.38 -3.85
C GLU A 416 24.34 38.56 -4.42
N THR A 417 24.05 37.57 -5.27
CA THR A 417 25.03 37.05 -6.27
C THR A 417 24.29 36.36 -7.43
N ILE A 418 24.83 36.46 -8.64
CA ILE A 418 24.37 35.81 -9.89
C ILE A 418 22.98 36.26 -10.39
N LEU A 419 22.95 37.49 -10.94
CA LEU A 419 22.06 37.84 -12.05
C LEU A 419 22.87 38.60 -13.11
N GLU A 420 23.81 37.93 -13.77
CA GLU A 420 24.63 38.56 -14.82
C GLU A 420 25.17 37.54 -15.83
N MET A 421 25.56 38.03 -17.01
CA MET A 421 26.16 37.34 -18.15
C MET A 421 25.29 36.30 -18.91
N SER A 422 24.77 36.74 -20.06
CA SER A 422 24.38 35.87 -21.19
C SER A 422 24.67 36.56 -22.52
N HIS A 423 24.79 35.79 -23.61
CA HIS A 423 25.25 36.19 -24.97
C HIS A 423 26.77 36.53 -25.04
N THR A 424 27.49 36.33 -26.15
CA THR A 424 27.20 35.79 -27.51
C THR A 424 27.73 34.33 -27.65
N ALA A 425 28.18 33.69 -28.75
CA ALA A 425 28.42 33.97 -30.18
C ALA A 425 28.26 32.68 -31.04
N THR A 426 28.66 32.66 -32.32
CA THR A 426 28.37 31.55 -33.28
C THR A 426 29.47 31.23 -34.31
N THR A 427 29.36 30.02 -34.89
CA THR A 427 29.75 29.54 -36.26
C THR A 427 31.15 28.99 -36.60
N ASP A 428 31.13 28.01 -37.54
CA ASP A 428 32.14 27.45 -38.46
C ASP A 428 33.32 26.58 -37.91
N GLN A 429 33.46 25.29 -38.31
CA GLN A 429 34.10 24.69 -39.53
C GLN A 429 35.64 24.82 -39.54
N ILE A 430 36.48 23.81 -39.87
CA ILE A 430 36.55 22.91 -41.05
C ILE A 430 37.18 21.52 -40.72
N SER A 431 37.03 20.53 -41.62
CA SER A 431 37.51 19.13 -41.63
C SER A 431 39.03 18.86 -41.77
N VAL A 432 39.47 17.60 -41.54
CA VAL A 432 40.57 16.89 -42.26
C VAL A 432 40.50 15.34 -42.03
N GLN A 433 41.23 14.51 -42.83
CA GLN A 433 41.19 13.02 -42.86
C GLN A 433 42.62 12.40 -42.74
N MET A 434 42.88 11.09 -42.51
CA MET A 434 42.04 9.89 -42.29
C MET A 434 42.65 8.99 -41.15
N THR A 435 42.93 7.67 -41.13
CA THR A 435 42.89 6.51 -42.08
C THR A 435 42.90 5.13 -41.34
N LYS A 436 42.47 4.04 -42.01
CA LYS A 436 42.88 2.59 -41.96
C LYS A 436 43.49 1.95 -40.68
N GLU A 437 42.83 0.95 -40.05
CA GLU A 437 42.98 -0.54 -40.21
C GLU A 437 44.12 -1.15 -39.33
N THR A 438 44.03 -2.34 -38.68
CA THR A 438 43.11 -3.51 -38.80
C THR A 438 43.04 -4.38 -37.51
N SER A 439 42.07 -5.31 -37.47
CA SER A 439 42.03 -6.60 -36.71
C SER A 439 41.50 -6.68 -35.26
N SER A 440 40.53 -7.60 -35.09
CA SER A 440 40.23 -8.47 -33.92
C SER A 440 40.24 -7.90 -32.49
N ASP A 441 39.05 -7.73 -31.91
CA ASP A 441 38.86 -7.57 -30.45
C ASP A 441 37.55 -8.24 -29.98
N HIS A 442 37.64 -9.38 -29.29
CA HIS A 442 36.48 -10.26 -29.01
C HIS A 442 35.80 -9.98 -27.65
N GLN A 443 35.84 -8.73 -27.14
CA GLN A 443 35.33 -8.42 -25.80
C GLN A 443 34.56 -7.10 -25.65
N LYS A 444 33.58 -6.82 -26.54
CA LYS A 444 32.61 -5.71 -26.40
C LYS A 444 31.16 -6.14 -26.73
N ARG A 445 30.36 -6.45 -25.72
CA ARG A 445 28.89 -6.63 -25.86
C ARG A 445 28.08 -6.10 -24.66
N ALA A 446 28.39 -4.87 -24.25
CA ALA A 446 27.66 -4.13 -23.20
C ALA A 446 27.54 -2.63 -23.54
N LYS A 447 27.18 -2.33 -24.79
CA LYS A 447 26.78 -1.02 -25.36
C LYS A 447 26.49 -1.21 -26.86
N GLN A 448 25.27 -1.62 -27.20
CA GLN A 448 24.77 -1.50 -28.59
C GLN A 448 23.89 -0.24 -28.70
N PRO A 449 23.86 0.46 -29.86
CA PRO A 449 22.91 1.54 -30.08
C PRO A 449 21.47 1.05 -30.10
N LEU A 450 20.52 1.96 -29.86
CA LEU A 450 19.08 1.71 -30.00
C LEU A 450 18.75 1.13 -31.41
N PRO A 451 17.79 0.20 -31.52
CA PRO A 451 17.17 -0.11 -32.81
C PRO A 451 16.61 1.17 -33.45
N LYS A 452 16.89 1.40 -34.73
CA LYS A 452 16.51 2.63 -35.49
C LYS A 452 15.02 3.00 -35.40
N ALA A 453 14.16 2.08 -35.01
CA ALA A 453 12.74 2.31 -34.82
C ALA A 453 12.40 3.22 -33.62
N MET A 454 13.19 3.21 -32.54
CA MET A 454 12.91 4.06 -31.38
C MET A 454 13.11 5.55 -31.69
N ALA A 455 13.95 5.89 -32.67
CA ALA A 455 14.09 7.25 -33.19
C ALA A 455 12.84 7.77 -33.95
N TYR A 456 11.77 6.98 -34.09
CA TYR A 456 10.44 7.47 -34.49
C TYR A 456 9.65 8.05 -33.31
N TRP A 457 9.97 7.67 -32.07
CA TRP A 457 9.18 7.97 -30.87
C TRP A 457 9.53 9.34 -30.27
N GLU A 458 10.73 9.85 -30.57
CA GLU A 458 11.13 11.25 -30.32
C GLU A 458 10.58 12.23 -31.37
N LYS A 459 10.07 11.73 -32.51
CA LYS A 459 9.68 12.53 -33.69
C LYS A 459 8.17 12.73 -33.88
N THR A 460 7.34 12.27 -32.95
CA THR A 460 5.91 12.57 -32.93
C THR A 460 5.67 13.82 -32.08
N ASP A 461 5.48 14.97 -32.72
CA ASP A 461 5.28 16.27 -32.06
C ASP A 461 4.11 16.26 -31.06
N THR A 462 4.42 16.21 -29.77
CA THR A 462 3.49 16.56 -28.68
C THR A 462 3.55 18.07 -28.42
N THR A 463 3.25 18.88 -29.44
CA THR A 463 3.29 20.35 -29.35
C THR A 463 2.21 20.87 -28.38
N PRO A 464 2.51 21.85 -27.50
CA PRO A 464 1.50 22.49 -26.67
C PRO A 464 0.41 23.19 -27.52
N LEU A 465 -0.87 23.02 -27.17
CA LEU A 465 -1.97 23.71 -27.87
C LEU A 465 -2.09 25.18 -27.47
N THR A 466 -1.29 26.05 -28.11
CA THR A 466 -1.42 27.51 -28.05
C THR A 466 -1.70 28.11 -29.43
N SER A 467 -2.97 28.08 -29.86
CA SER A 467 -3.54 29.10 -30.78
C SER A 467 -5.06 28.93 -30.94
N GLN A 468 -5.78 30.06 -30.92
CA GLN A 468 -7.15 30.09 -31.42
C GLN A 468 -7.13 30.01 -32.95
N LYS A 469 -7.88 29.06 -33.54
CA LYS A 469 -8.29 29.12 -34.95
C LYS A 469 -9.81 29.18 -35.04
N LYS A 470 -10.32 30.12 -35.85
CA LYS A 470 -11.75 30.29 -36.11
C LYS A 470 -12.27 29.05 -36.84
N PHE A 471 -13.40 28.50 -36.38
CA PHE A 471 -14.13 27.47 -37.12
C PHE A 471 -14.81 28.10 -38.35
N SER A 472 -14.51 27.58 -39.53
CA SER A 472 -15.45 27.58 -40.65
C SER A 472 -16.27 26.28 -40.59
N SER A 473 -17.58 26.37 -40.81
CA SER A 473 -18.47 25.21 -40.81
C SER A 473 -18.27 24.36 -42.06
N SER A 474 -18.36 23.04 -41.91
CA SER A 474 -18.37 22.08 -43.02
C SER A 474 -19.43 20.99 -42.76
N PRO A 475 -20.15 20.49 -43.78
CA PRO A 475 -21.43 19.80 -43.56
C PRO A 475 -21.39 18.42 -42.88
N ASN A 476 -20.21 17.81 -42.69
CA ASN A 476 -20.10 16.43 -42.20
C ASN A 476 -20.32 16.27 -40.67
N ILE A 477 -20.29 17.37 -39.90
CA ILE A 477 -20.22 17.32 -38.42
C ILE A 477 -21.48 16.69 -37.79
N GLU A 478 -22.68 16.89 -38.37
CA GLU A 478 -23.93 16.38 -37.79
C GLU A 478 -24.03 14.85 -37.78
N LYS A 479 -23.50 14.15 -38.80
CA LYS A 479 -23.56 12.69 -38.87
C LYS A 479 -22.65 12.01 -37.84
N ASP A 480 -21.44 12.51 -37.63
CA ASP A 480 -20.50 11.90 -36.69
C ASP A 480 -20.97 12.03 -35.22
N HIS A 481 -21.68 13.10 -34.88
CA HIS A 481 -22.30 13.22 -33.56
C HIS A 481 -23.35 12.14 -33.30
N THR A 482 -24.28 11.89 -34.24
CA THR A 482 -25.36 10.89 -34.04
C THR A 482 -24.81 9.47 -33.88
N ALA A 483 -23.81 9.07 -34.67
CA ALA A 483 -23.14 7.78 -34.52
C ALA A 483 -22.48 7.60 -33.14
N SER A 484 -21.90 8.66 -32.58
CA SER A 484 -21.29 8.59 -31.23
C SER A 484 -22.30 8.40 -30.10
N HIS A 485 -23.55 8.86 -30.29
CA HIS A 485 -24.64 8.67 -29.34
C HIS A 485 -25.21 7.25 -29.34
N ASN A 486 -25.09 6.50 -30.44
CA ASN A 486 -25.62 5.13 -30.54
C ASN A 486 -24.94 4.11 -29.60
N PHE A 487 -23.82 4.46 -28.97
CA PHE A 487 -23.23 3.68 -27.87
C PHE A 487 -24.07 3.67 -26.58
N PHE A 488 -25.04 4.57 -26.43
CA PHE A 488 -25.89 4.72 -25.25
C PHE A 488 -27.34 4.32 -25.54
N TYR A 489 -28.13 4.03 -24.51
CA TYR A 489 -29.59 3.96 -24.70
C TYR A 489 -30.18 5.34 -25.04
N PRO A 490 -31.26 5.42 -25.83
CA PRO A 490 -31.96 6.66 -26.09
C PRO A 490 -32.29 7.42 -24.80
N ASN A 491 -31.99 8.73 -24.79
CA ASN A 491 -32.15 9.63 -23.64
C ASN A 491 -31.38 9.22 -22.35
N SER A 492 -30.30 8.43 -22.47
CA SER A 492 -29.47 8.03 -21.33
C SER A 492 -27.97 8.29 -21.55
N ILE A 493 -27.23 8.43 -20.45
CA ILE A 493 -25.75 8.40 -20.43
C ILE A 493 -25.19 7.00 -20.12
N THR A 494 -26.08 6.00 -19.94
CA THR A 494 -25.71 4.61 -19.70
C THR A 494 -25.44 3.90 -21.02
N LEU A 495 -24.27 3.30 -21.15
CA LEU A 495 -23.85 2.52 -22.33
C LEU A 495 -24.80 1.34 -22.57
N LYS A 496 -25.11 1.05 -23.83
CA LYS A 496 -25.80 -0.19 -24.22
C LYS A 496 -25.02 -1.40 -23.72
N ASN A 497 -25.70 -2.35 -23.12
CA ASN A 497 -25.10 -3.47 -22.41
C ASN A 497 -26.04 -4.69 -22.39
N LYS A 498 -25.45 -5.89 -22.37
CA LYS A 498 -26.18 -7.16 -22.49
C LYS A 498 -27.08 -7.50 -21.30
N TYR A 499 -27.02 -6.73 -20.22
CA TYR A 499 -27.90 -6.86 -19.05
C TYR A 499 -29.20 -6.03 -19.18
N ALA A 500 -29.35 -5.25 -20.28
CA ALA A 500 -30.41 -4.25 -20.46
C ALA A 500 -30.47 -3.14 -19.38
N ILE A 501 -29.46 -3.02 -18.52
CA ILE A 501 -29.44 -2.09 -17.37
C ILE A 501 -29.31 -0.65 -17.87
N LYS A 502 -30.29 0.20 -17.56
CA LYS A 502 -30.32 1.62 -17.96
C LYS A 502 -29.82 2.59 -16.88
N ASP A 503 -29.64 2.14 -15.65
CA ASP A 503 -29.04 2.94 -14.56
C ASP A 503 -27.51 2.85 -14.56
N SER A 504 -26.83 3.99 -14.40
CA SER A 504 -25.37 4.07 -14.53
C SER A 504 -24.62 3.43 -13.36
N GLU A 505 -25.18 3.40 -12.16
CA GLU A 505 -24.50 2.85 -10.98
C GLU A 505 -24.70 1.33 -10.90
N GLN A 506 -25.91 0.85 -11.22
CA GLN A 506 -26.16 -0.59 -11.39
C GLN A 506 -25.27 -1.20 -12.49
N LEU A 507 -25.09 -0.49 -13.62
CA LEU A 507 -24.18 -0.95 -14.68
C LEU A 507 -22.72 -0.97 -14.20
N LYS A 508 -22.27 0.03 -13.43
CA LYS A 508 -20.91 0.04 -12.86
C LYS A 508 -20.69 -1.15 -11.93
N GLU A 509 -21.64 -1.44 -11.05
CA GLU A 509 -21.56 -2.55 -10.08
C GLU A 509 -21.51 -3.91 -10.78
N GLN A 510 -22.45 -4.20 -11.69
CA GLN A 510 -22.44 -5.46 -12.45
C GLN A 510 -21.19 -5.58 -13.34
N CYS A 511 -20.77 -4.49 -13.99
CA CYS A 511 -19.54 -4.48 -14.80
C CYS A 511 -18.28 -4.69 -13.94
N ALA A 512 -18.22 -4.14 -12.72
CA ALA A 512 -17.13 -4.41 -11.78
C ALA A 512 -17.11 -5.88 -11.36
N HIS A 513 -18.27 -6.46 -11.04
CA HIS A 513 -18.41 -7.86 -10.63
C HIS A 513 -17.93 -8.86 -11.71
N ASP A 514 -18.38 -8.71 -12.95
CA ASP A 514 -17.95 -9.63 -14.03
C ASP A 514 -16.52 -9.32 -14.54
N THR A 515 -16.06 -8.07 -14.55
CA THR A 515 -14.65 -7.78 -14.89
C THR A 515 -13.66 -8.27 -13.82
N ALA A 516 -14.05 -8.27 -12.53
CA ALA A 516 -13.22 -8.86 -11.48
C ALA A 516 -13.00 -10.37 -11.68
N LYS A 517 -14.06 -11.11 -12.06
CA LYS A 517 -13.96 -12.54 -12.43
C LYS A 517 -13.06 -12.75 -13.64
N ALA A 518 -13.22 -11.93 -14.69
CA ALA A 518 -12.40 -12.01 -15.90
C ALA A 518 -10.91 -11.71 -15.63
N ILE A 519 -10.59 -10.78 -14.72
CA ILE A 519 -9.21 -10.48 -14.30
C ILE A 519 -8.54 -11.70 -13.65
N ILE A 520 -9.27 -12.49 -12.84
CA ILE A 520 -8.73 -13.70 -12.21
C ILE A 520 -8.32 -14.73 -13.28
N HIS A 521 -9.17 -14.98 -14.27
CA HIS A 521 -8.87 -15.91 -15.36
C HIS A 521 -7.70 -15.41 -16.23
N LEU A 522 -7.74 -14.14 -16.65
CA LEU A 522 -6.66 -13.53 -17.45
C LEU A 522 -5.30 -13.56 -16.75
N ARG A 523 -5.25 -13.50 -15.41
CA ARG A 523 -4.00 -13.65 -14.66
C ARG A 523 -3.46 -15.09 -14.70
N GLN A 524 -4.33 -16.10 -14.72
CA GLN A 524 -3.97 -17.52 -14.82
C GLN A 524 -3.59 -17.96 -16.25
N GLU A 525 -4.09 -17.28 -17.28
CA GLU A 525 -3.69 -17.52 -18.68
C GLU A 525 -2.21 -17.14 -18.91
N GLU A 526 -1.42 -18.00 -19.56
CA GLU A 526 -0.04 -17.65 -19.93
C GLU A 526 0.02 -16.51 -20.97
N PRO A 527 1.05 -15.64 -20.95
CA PRO A 527 1.23 -14.62 -21.98
C PRO A 527 1.38 -15.27 -23.37
N PRO A 528 0.78 -14.70 -24.43
CA PRO A 528 0.93 -15.23 -25.77
C PRO A 528 2.36 -15.11 -26.26
N GLN A 529 2.78 -16.01 -27.15
CA GLN A 529 4.11 -15.98 -27.79
C GLN A 529 4.44 -14.63 -28.45
N ARG A 530 3.41 -13.92 -28.94
CA ARG A 530 3.51 -12.57 -29.53
C ARG A 530 2.48 -11.63 -28.92
N LEU A 531 2.95 -10.71 -28.07
CA LEU A 531 2.15 -9.57 -27.59
C LEU A 531 1.90 -8.59 -28.72
N SER A 532 0.69 -8.01 -28.77
CA SER A 532 0.22 -7.17 -29.87
C SER A 532 -1.05 -6.38 -29.53
N SER A 533 -1.43 -5.42 -30.37
CA SER A 533 -2.73 -4.76 -30.40
C SER A 533 -3.90 -5.76 -30.51
N THR A 534 -3.68 -6.91 -31.15
CA THR A 534 -4.66 -8.02 -31.22
C THR A 534 -4.83 -8.68 -29.85
N TYR A 535 -3.75 -8.86 -29.08
CA TYR A 535 -3.87 -9.34 -27.70
C TYR A 535 -4.48 -8.29 -26.76
N LEU A 536 -4.22 -7.00 -26.98
CA LEU A 536 -4.92 -5.92 -26.27
C LEU A 536 -6.44 -5.96 -26.53
N GLN A 537 -6.87 -6.21 -27.77
CA GLN A 537 -8.27 -6.44 -28.14
C GLN A 537 -8.84 -7.72 -27.50
N TYR A 538 -8.06 -8.81 -27.44
CA TYR A 538 -8.44 -10.04 -26.73
C TYR A 538 -8.67 -9.81 -25.23
N ILE A 539 -7.76 -9.10 -24.54
CA ILE A 539 -7.95 -8.74 -23.12
C ILE A 539 -9.25 -7.94 -22.95
N HIS A 540 -9.49 -6.93 -23.80
CA HIS A 540 -10.73 -6.15 -23.73
C HIS A 540 -11.95 -7.04 -23.99
N HIS A 541 -11.89 -7.96 -24.95
CA HIS A 541 -12.96 -8.91 -25.20
C HIS A 541 -13.21 -9.78 -23.96
N THR A 542 -12.21 -10.46 -23.40
CA THR A 542 -12.39 -11.34 -22.25
C THR A 542 -12.86 -10.59 -20.99
N LEU A 543 -12.41 -9.35 -20.76
CA LEU A 543 -12.92 -8.49 -19.70
C LEU A 543 -14.41 -8.14 -19.89
N PHE A 544 -14.82 -7.74 -21.10
CA PHE A 544 -16.11 -7.07 -21.32
C PHE A 544 -17.17 -7.87 -22.09
N LYS A 545 -16.88 -9.10 -22.57
CA LYS A 545 -17.79 -9.92 -23.42
C LYS A 545 -19.18 -10.22 -22.83
N LYS A 546 -19.30 -10.21 -21.50
CA LYS A 546 -20.57 -10.29 -20.77
C LYS A 546 -21.32 -8.97 -20.67
N THR A 547 -20.60 -7.85 -20.64
CA THR A 547 -21.15 -6.50 -20.43
C THR A 547 -21.54 -5.83 -21.75
N PHE A 548 -20.67 -5.87 -22.76
CA PHE A 548 -20.82 -5.10 -24.00
C PHE A 548 -20.80 -6.01 -25.24
N GLU A 549 -21.59 -5.69 -26.26
CA GLU A 549 -21.54 -6.35 -27.57
C GLU A 549 -20.24 -6.03 -28.32
N TRP A 550 -19.84 -4.75 -28.33
CA TRP A 550 -18.59 -4.24 -28.93
C TRP A 550 -17.31 -4.65 -28.17
N ALA A 551 -17.36 -5.64 -27.27
CA ALA A 551 -16.21 -6.05 -26.46
C ALA A 551 -15.06 -6.58 -27.33
N GLY A 552 -13.97 -5.82 -27.39
CA GLY A 552 -12.78 -6.08 -28.21
C GLY A 552 -12.63 -5.15 -29.41
N GLN A 553 -13.68 -4.40 -29.77
CA GLN A 553 -13.67 -3.49 -30.93
C GLN A 553 -13.11 -2.11 -30.57
N THR A 554 -12.27 -1.56 -31.46
CA THR A 554 -11.71 -0.22 -31.31
C THR A 554 -12.74 0.86 -31.69
N ARG A 555 -12.79 1.96 -30.94
CA ARG A 555 -13.87 2.96 -31.04
C ARG A 555 -13.97 3.70 -32.37
N ASP A 556 -12.92 3.65 -33.19
CA ASP A 556 -12.82 4.30 -34.49
C ASP A 556 -13.47 3.52 -35.64
N LYS A 557 -13.76 2.23 -35.40
CA LYS A 557 -14.44 1.32 -36.32
C LYS A 557 -15.96 1.37 -36.05
N PRO A 558 -16.81 1.45 -37.10
CA PRO A 558 -18.24 1.26 -36.96
C PRO A 558 -18.56 -0.11 -36.36
N PHE A 559 -19.39 -0.12 -35.32
CA PHE A 559 -19.94 -1.31 -34.71
C PHE A 559 -21.47 -1.29 -34.83
N THR A 560 -22.07 -2.37 -35.34
CA THR A 560 -23.53 -2.54 -35.43
C THR A 560 -24.01 -3.33 -34.22
N PHE A 561 -24.92 -2.75 -33.44
CA PHE A 561 -25.60 -3.40 -32.31
C PHE A 561 -26.68 -4.39 -32.79
N GLU A 562 -27.11 -5.29 -31.90
CA GLU A 562 -28.25 -6.20 -32.15
C GLU A 562 -29.56 -5.44 -32.43
N ASP A 563 -29.69 -4.18 -31.97
CA ASP A 563 -30.81 -3.28 -32.29
C ASP A 563 -30.70 -2.56 -33.66
N GLY A 564 -29.74 -2.95 -34.49
CA GLY A 564 -29.52 -2.42 -35.84
C GLY A 564 -28.85 -1.04 -35.89
N SER A 565 -28.65 -0.36 -34.76
CA SER A 565 -27.96 0.92 -34.73
C SER A 565 -26.44 0.74 -34.92
N VAL A 566 -25.81 1.70 -35.60
CA VAL A 566 -24.36 1.72 -35.85
C VAL A 566 -23.70 2.81 -35.02
N ALA A 567 -22.64 2.49 -34.28
CA ALA A 567 -21.89 3.43 -33.45
C ALA A 567 -20.39 3.44 -33.73
N TYR A 568 -19.78 4.62 -33.62
CA TYR A 568 -18.34 4.85 -33.58
C TYR A 568 -18.05 6.20 -32.92
N MET A 569 -16.81 6.42 -32.47
CA MET A 569 -16.39 7.60 -31.73
C MET A 569 -14.96 7.98 -32.13
N LEU A 570 -14.87 8.82 -33.17
CA LEU A 570 -13.60 9.18 -33.81
C LEU A 570 -12.73 10.08 -32.91
N GLU A 571 -13.37 11.03 -32.21
CA GLU A 571 -12.76 11.89 -31.21
C GLU A 571 -13.31 11.57 -29.81
N MET A 572 -12.50 11.82 -28.78
CA MET A 572 -12.93 11.70 -27.38
C MET A 572 -12.23 12.74 -26.53
N LYS A 573 -13.00 13.42 -25.67
CA LYS A 573 -12.50 14.32 -24.62
C LYS A 573 -13.03 13.85 -23.26
N LYS A 574 -12.17 13.74 -22.24
CA LYS A 574 -12.53 13.31 -20.88
C LYS A 574 -11.74 14.13 -19.87
N ALA A 575 -12.41 14.75 -18.89
CA ALA A 575 -11.80 15.60 -17.86
C ALA A 575 -10.81 16.66 -18.41
N GLY A 576 -11.15 17.30 -19.54
CA GLY A 576 -10.31 18.31 -20.20
C GLY A 576 -9.29 17.75 -21.20
N VAL A 577 -8.83 16.50 -21.04
CA VAL A 577 -7.85 15.84 -21.91
C VAL A 577 -8.49 15.41 -23.23
N HIS A 578 -7.80 15.68 -24.36
CA HIS A 578 -8.14 15.16 -25.69
C HIS A 578 -7.33 13.89 -25.98
N PHE A 579 -7.98 12.86 -26.53
CA PHE A 579 -7.33 11.63 -26.97
C PHE A 579 -7.16 11.57 -28.49
N ALA A 580 -6.38 10.61 -28.97
CA ALA A 580 -6.13 10.35 -30.39
C ALA A 580 -7.40 10.35 -31.26
N SER A 581 -7.34 10.99 -32.43
CA SER A 581 -8.35 10.91 -33.49
C SER A 581 -8.31 9.57 -34.23
N LYS A 582 -9.29 9.31 -35.11
CA LYS A 582 -9.39 8.08 -35.94
C LYS A 582 -8.06 7.58 -36.51
N LYS A 583 -7.30 8.45 -37.19
CA LYS A 583 -6.02 8.08 -37.83
C LYS A 583 -4.96 7.72 -36.77
N GLN A 584 -4.86 8.55 -35.74
CA GLN A 584 -3.88 8.40 -34.66
C GLN A 584 -4.13 7.15 -33.79
N ILE A 585 -5.37 6.64 -33.70
CA ILE A 585 -5.67 5.37 -33.02
C ILE A 585 -5.03 4.19 -33.75
N GLN A 586 -5.24 4.10 -35.07
CA GLN A 586 -4.67 3.02 -35.88
C GLN A 586 -3.13 3.14 -35.98
N GLU A 587 -2.60 4.36 -36.02
CA GLU A 587 -1.16 4.61 -35.96
C GLU A 587 -0.55 4.23 -34.60
N GLY A 588 -1.17 4.61 -33.48
CA GLY A 588 -0.73 4.25 -32.13
C GLY A 588 -0.72 2.73 -31.88
N LEU A 589 -1.75 2.02 -32.36
CA LEU A 589 -1.78 0.55 -32.29
C LEU A 589 -0.74 -0.11 -33.20
N LYS A 590 -0.50 0.41 -34.41
CA LYS A 590 0.56 -0.06 -35.30
C LYS A 590 1.96 0.20 -34.71
N ASN A 591 2.14 1.33 -34.05
CA ASN A 591 3.40 1.67 -33.36
C ASN A 591 3.64 0.76 -32.16
N LEU A 592 2.61 0.45 -31.36
CA LEU A 592 2.66 -0.56 -30.29
C LEU A 592 3.12 -1.92 -30.84
N ASP A 593 2.50 -2.41 -31.92
CA ASP A 593 2.87 -3.69 -32.57
C ASP A 593 4.29 -3.71 -33.12
N LYS A 594 4.71 -2.58 -33.72
CA LYS A 594 6.06 -2.38 -34.27
C LYS A 594 7.12 -2.45 -33.15
N THR A 595 6.98 -1.65 -32.10
CA THR A 595 7.92 -1.62 -30.98
C THR A 595 7.96 -2.95 -30.23
N LEU A 596 6.83 -3.64 -30.04
CA LEU A 596 6.80 -4.98 -29.44
C LEU A 596 7.54 -6.04 -30.27
N ALA A 597 7.56 -5.92 -31.59
CA ALA A 597 8.34 -6.79 -32.45
C ALA A 597 9.84 -6.46 -32.39
N GLU A 598 10.20 -5.19 -32.54
CA GLU A 598 11.60 -4.74 -32.66
C GLU A 598 12.36 -4.76 -31.32
N THR A 599 11.67 -4.68 -30.19
CA THR A 599 12.25 -4.83 -28.83
C THR A 599 12.16 -6.26 -28.28
N ASN A 600 11.71 -7.24 -29.09
CA ASN A 600 11.43 -8.61 -28.63
C ASN A 600 10.50 -8.64 -27.39
N SER A 601 9.45 -7.81 -27.39
CA SER A 601 8.53 -7.60 -26.27
C SER A 601 9.24 -7.27 -24.95
N LEU A 602 10.26 -6.39 -25.00
CA LEU A 602 11.10 -5.95 -23.87
C LEU A 602 11.88 -7.08 -23.14
N LYS A 603 11.99 -8.27 -23.74
CA LYS A 603 12.71 -9.42 -23.14
C LYS A 603 14.21 -9.19 -23.06
N GLY A 604 14.81 -9.56 -21.92
CA GLY A 604 16.25 -9.49 -21.70
C GLY A 604 16.79 -8.10 -21.34
N LEU A 605 15.91 -7.11 -21.13
CA LEU A 605 16.25 -5.80 -20.58
C LEU A 605 16.39 -5.87 -19.05
N THR A 606 17.22 -4.99 -18.46
CA THR A 606 17.20 -4.79 -17.01
C THR A 606 15.86 -4.22 -16.57
N ARG A 607 15.52 -4.36 -15.29
CA ARG A 607 14.24 -3.90 -14.73
C ARG A 607 14.04 -2.39 -14.90
N GLU A 608 15.11 -1.62 -14.73
CA GLU A 608 15.16 -0.15 -14.89
C GLU A 608 14.92 0.23 -16.35
N THR A 609 15.58 -0.48 -17.26
CA THR A 609 15.44 -0.28 -18.72
C THR A 609 14.03 -0.68 -19.18
N PHE A 610 13.48 -1.77 -18.65
CA PHE A 610 12.11 -2.21 -18.86
C PHE A 610 11.10 -1.17 -18.36
N VAL A 611 11.28 -0.62 -17.15
CA VAL A 611 10.42 0.42 -16.55
C VAL A 611 10.38 1.67 -17.43
N GLU A 612 11.52 2.14 -17.93
CA GLU A 612 11.62 3.28 -18.84
C GLU A 612 10.77 3.06 -20.10
N HIS A 613 11.01 1.96 -20.82
CA HIS A 613 10.31 1.65 -22.08
C HIS A 613 8.81 1.38 -21.85
N ALA A 614 8.45 0.67 -20.77
CA ALA A 614 7.07 0.38 -20.42
C ALA A 614 6.29 1.65 -20.04
N ALA A 615 6.94 2.64 -19.40
CA ALA A 615 6.32 3.93 -19.08
C ALA A 615 5.98 4.70 -20.35
N GLU A 616 6.89 4.77 -21.32
CA GLU A 616 6.63 5.43 -22.60
C GLU A 616 5.50 4.76 -23.40
N MET A 617 5.53 3.42 -23.48
CA MET A 617 4.48 2.65 -24.15
C MET A 617 3.12 2.79 -23.45
N LEU A 618 3.08 2.90 -22.12
CA LEU A 618 1.85 3.12 -21.36
C LEU A 618 1.29 4.53 -21.58
N ILE A 619 2.14 5.56 -21.62
CA ILE A 619 1.74 6.93 -21.97
C ILE A 619 1.20 6.98 -23.41
N GLN A 620 1.92 6.39 -24.36
CA GLN A 620 1.49 6.18 -25.75
C GLN A 620 0.08 5.58 -25.84
N LEU A 621 -0.15 4.47 -25.15
CA LEU A 621 -1.42 3.76 -25.17
C LEU A 621 -2.54 4.49 -24.41
N ASN A 622 -2.20 5.28 -23.38
CA ASN A 622 -3.12 6.17 -22.67
C ASN A 622 -3.65 7.30 -23.57
N TYR A 623 -2.77 7.91 -24.39
CA TYR A 623 -3.16 8.90 -25.42
C TYR A 623 -3.99 8.27 -26.54
N THR A 624 -3.58 7.09 -27.00
CA THR A 624 -4.27 6.32 -28.06
C THR A 624 -5.74 6.05 -27.68
N HIS A 625 -5.99 5.67 -26.43
CA HIS A 625 -7.34 5.46 -25.87
C HIS A 625 -8.27 4.63 -26.80
N PRO A 626 -7.85 3.43 -27.24
CA PRO A 626 -8.40 2.76 -28.44
C PRO A 626 -9.83 2.22 -28.28
N PHE A 627 -10.34 2.01 -27.06
CA PHE A 627 -11.67 1.45 -26.80
C PHE A 627 -12.67 2.53 -26.35
N ARG A 628 -13.97 2.28 -26.49
CA ARG A 628 -15.02 3.24 -26.09
C ARG A 628 -15.03 3.48 -24.57
N GLU A 629 -14.87 2.44 -23.76
CA GLU A 629 -14.70 2.51 -22.31
C GLU A 629 -13.92 1.27 -21.86
N GLY A 630 -13.32 1.26 -20.67
CA GLY A 630 -12.57 0.09 -20.17
C GLY A 630 -11.07 0.09 -20.49
N ASN A 631 -10.55 1.12 -21.18
CA ASN A 631 -9.14 1.29 -21.54
C ASN A 631 -8.20 0.97 -20.36
N GLY A 632 -8.34 1.67 -19.23
CA GLY A 632 -7.44 1.51 -18.07
C GLY A 632 -7.38 0.11 -17.45
N ARG A 633 -8.48 -0.67 -17.52
CA ARG A 633 -8.47 -2.08 -17.05
C ARG A 633 -7.72 -2.97 -18.05
N THR A 634 -7.94 -2.74 -19.33
CA THR A 634 -7.30 -3.46 -20.44
C THR A 634 -5.79 -3.18 -20.49
N GLN A 635 -5.40 -1.91 -20.40
CA GLN A 635 -4.02 -1.44 -20.41
C GLN A 635 -3.21 -2.06 -19.26
N ARG A 636 -3.70 -1.99 -18.01
CA ARG A 636 -2.98 -2.56 -16.86
C ARG A 636 -2.77 -4.07 -16.99
N MET A 637 -3.80 -4.82 -17.40
CA MET A 637 -3.66 -6.26 -17.67
C MET A 637 -2.66 -6.57 -18.80
N PHE A 638 -2.64 -5.74 -19.85
CA PHE A 638 -1.65 -5.87 -20.93
C PHE A 638 -0.22 -5.64 -20.42
N PHE A 639 0.00 -4.64 -19.56
CA PHE A 639 1.31 -4.38 -18.98
C PHE A 639 1.71 -5.40 -17.89
N GLU A 640 0.77 -5.95 -17.11
CA GLU A 640 1.00 -7.13 -16.25
C GLU A 640 1.54 -8.31 -17.08
N LYS A 641 0.93 -8.59 -18.24
CA LYS A 641 1.35 -9.68 -19.13
C LYS A 641 2.63 -9.38 -19.92
N LEU A 642 2.90 -8.13 -20.26
CA LEU A 642 4.17 -7.69 -20.85
C LEU A 642 5.32 -7.84 -19.85
N ALA A 643 5.11 -7.49 -18.58
CA ALA A 643 6.09 -7.72 -17.52
C ALA A 643 6.35 -9.22 -17.35
N GLN A 644 5.31 -10.04 -17.17
CA GLN A 644 5.43 -11.50 -17.04
C GLN A 644 6.20 -12.11 -18.23
N ALA A 645 5.89 -11.70 -19.47
CA ALA A 645 6.57 -12.17 -20.66
C ALA A 645 8.04 -11.71 -20.79
N ALA A 646 8.39 -10.57 -20.18
CA ALA A 646 9.74 -10.01 -20.18
C ALA A 646 10.63 -10.53 -19.03
N GLY A 647 10.06 -11.23 -18.04
CA GLY A 647 10.75 -11.68 -16.83
C GLY A 647 10.68 -10.70 -15.65
N HIS A 648 9.77 -9.72 -15.70
CA HIS A 648 9.58 -8.66 -14.71
C HIS A 648 8.19 -8.74 -14.04
N THR A 649 7.95 -7.93 -13.01
CA THR A 649 6.65 -7.78 -12.33
C THR A 649 6.11 -6.35 -12.53
N LEU A 650 4.79 -6.19 -12.57
CA LEU A 650 4.10 -4.89 -12.42
C LEU A 650 2.80 -5.06 -11.60
N ASP A 651 2.87 -4.92 -10.27
CA ASP A 651 1.69 -5.04 -9.40
C ASP A 651 0.88 -3.74 -9.31
N PHE A 652 0.00 -3.53 -10.30
CA PHE A 652 -0.90 -2.38 -10.31
C PHE A 652 -1.93 -2.35 -9.16
N SER A 653 -2.06 -3.41 -8.34
CA SER A 653 -2.95 -3.38 -7.16
C SER A 653 -2.45 -2.47 -6.04
N LEU A 654 -1.16 -2.12 -6.07
CA LEU A 654 -0.51 -1.20 -5.13
C LEU A 654 -0.66 0.29 -5.53
N VAL A 655 -1.21 0.57 -6.71
CA VAL A 655 -1.35 1.95 -7.24
C VAL A 655 -2.72 2.53 -6.90
N THR A 656 -2.73 3.70 -6.26
CA THR A 656 -3.98 4.42 -5.98
C THR A 656 -4.56 5.09 -7.24
N GLU A 657 -5.88 5.25 -7.28
CA GLU A 657 -6.55 5.97 -8.37
C GLU A 657 -6.02 7.41 -8.48
N LYS A 658 -5.83 8.10 -7.35
CA LYS A 658 -5.24 9.44 -7.29
C LYS A 658 -3.86 9.48 -7.95
N ARG A 659 -2.98 8.50 -7.68
CA ARG A 659 -1.65 8.43 -8.30
C ARG A 659 -1.71 8.14 -9.79
N MET A 660 -2.50 7.14 -10.20
CA MET A 660 -2.66 6.79 -11.61
C MET A 660 -3.22 7.97 -12.44
N ASN A 661 -4.21 8.69 -11.89
CA ASN A 661 -4.80 9.86 -12.54
C ASN A 661 -3.80 11.03 -12.61
N LEU A 662 -3.01 11.29 -11.55
CA LEU A 662 -1.98 12.33 -11.57
C LEU A 662 -0.87 12.01 -12.59
N ALA A 663 -0.33 10.79 -12.58
CA ALA A 663 0.72 10.37 -13.52
C ALA A 663 0.24 10.41 -14.99
N SER A 664 -1.01 9.99 -15.23
CA SER A 664 -1.63 10.05 -16.56
C SER A 664 -1.92 11.48 -17.01
N THR A 665 -2.28 12.39 -16.09
CA THR A 665 -2.52 13.80 -16.45
C THR A 665 -1.20 14.51 -16.74
N ALA A 666 -0.20 14.39 -15.86
CA ALA A 666 1.09 15.06 -16.00
C ALA A 666 1.78 14.70 -17.34
N SER A 667 1.78 13.42 -17.71
CA SER A 667 2.33 12.95 -18.99
C SER A 667 1.52 13.40 -20.21
N LEU A 668 0.19 13.47 -20.13
CA LEU A 668 -0.66 13.86 -21.27
C LEU A 668 -0.86 15.37 -21.44
N THR A 669 -0.67 16.20 -20.39
CA THR A 669 -0.88 17.66 -20.48
C THR A 669 0.38 18.49 -20.32
N HIS A 670 1.44 17.95 -19.71
CA HIS A 670 2.71 18.67 -19.46
C HIS A 670 3.94 17.93 -20.01
N ASN A 671 3.77 16.76 -20.65
CA ASN A 671 4.84 15.85 -21.09
C ASN A 671 5.76 15.37 -19.95
N ASP A 672 5.32 15.47 -18.69
CA ASP A 672 6.03 14.95 -17.51
C ASP A 672 5.86 13.43 -17.44
N LYS A 673 6.92 12.70 -17.80
CA LYS A 673 6.98 11.23 -17.76
C LYS A 673 7.37 10.71 -16.37
N ASP A 674 7.98 11.51 -15.51
CA ASP A 674 8.72 11.04 -14.34
C ASP A 674 7.82 10.46 -13.26
N MET A 675 6.61 10.99 -13.10
CA MET A 675 5.62 10.41 -12.20
C MET A 675 5.14 9.02 -12.68
N MET A 676 5.09 8.79 -13.99
CA MET A 676 4.73 7.48 -14.57
C MET A 676 5.88 6.49 -14.47
N LYS A 677 7.13 6.93 -14.74
CA LYS A 677 8.33 6.12 -14.50
C LYS A 677 8.42 5.69 -13.05
N HIS A 678 8.24 6.62 -12.11
CA HIS A 678 8.24 6.30 -10.67
C HIS A 678 7.07 5.39 -10.25
N LEU A 679 5.93 5.45 -10.96
CA LEU A 679 4.80 4.54 -10.74
C LEU A 679 5.15 3.10 -11.14
N LEU A 680 5.83 2.89 -12.28
CA LEU A 680 6.25 1.56 -12.71
C LEU A 680 7.50 1.03 -11.96
N GLU A 681 8.40 1.92 -11.52
CA GLU A 681 9.50 1.59 -10.60
C GLU A 681 8.97 0.97 -9.30
N ASP A 682 8.06 1.67 -8.62
CA ASP A 682 7.47 1.26 -7.34
C ASP A 682 6.79 -0.12 -7.38
N ILE A 683 6.18 -0.49 -8.51
CA ILE A 683 5.43 -1.75 -8.66
C ILE A 683 6.18 -2.85 -9.42
N SER A 684 7.45 -2.61 -9.78
CA SER A 684 8.35 -3.62 -10.38
C SER A 684 9.52 -3.99 -9.48
N ASN A 685 10.00 -3.07 -8.64
CA ASN A 685 11.10 -3.29 -7.71
C ASN A 685 10.63 -4.12 -6.50
N PRO A 686 11.18 -5.33 -6.26
CA PRO A 686 10.70 -6.22 -5.19
C PRO A 686 10.73 -5.61 -3.78
N GLU A 687 11.71 -4.76 -3.47
CA GLU A 687 11.78 -4.09 -2.16
C GLU A 687 10.69 -3.03 -2.00
N LYS A 688 10.37 -2.30 -3.09
CA LYS A 688 9.33 -1.26 -3.11
C LYS A 688 7.92 -1.88 -3.11
N ILE A 689 7.74 -2.98 -3.85
CA ILE A 689 6.53 -3.84 -3.79
C ILE A 689 6.26 -4.31 -2.37
N LEU A 690 7.28 -4.79 -1.64
CA LEU A 690 7.13 -5.31 -0.28
C LEU A 690 6.57 -4.25 0.69
N ILE A 691 7.21 -3.07 0.76
CA ILE A 691 6.80 -2.00 1.68
C ILE A 691 5.47 -1.35 1.28
N LEU A 692 5.18 -1.23 -0.02
CA LEU A 692 3.88 -0.77 -0.51
C LEU A 692 2.76 -1.77 -0.20
N LYS A 693 3.02 -3.08 -0.33
CA LYS A 693 2.04 -4.11 -0.02
C LYS A 693 1.74 -4.19 1.48
N GLU A 694 2.79 -4.20 2.31
CA GLU A 694 2.68 -4.09 3.78
C GLU A 694 1.79 -2.90 4.18
N PHE A 695 2.07 -1.71 3.62
CA PHE A 695 1.26 -0.52 3.85
C PHE A 695 -0.19 -0.67 3.36
N VAL A 696 -0.41 -1.10 2.11
CA VAL A 696 -1.73 -1.23 1.51
C VAL A 696 -2.59 -2.27 2.24
N ASP A 697 -2.03 -3.39 2.70
CA ASP A 697 -2.75 -4.41 3.45
C ASP A 697 -3.05 -3.96 4.88
N ASN A 698 -2.12 -3.29 5.58
CA ASN A 698 -2.38 -2.67 6.88
C ASN A 698 -3.53 -1.64 6.80
N MET A 699 -3.56 -0.80 5.77
CA MET A 699 -4.62 0.20 5.57
C MET A 699 -6.00 -0.43 5.26
N LYS A 700 -6.04 -1.60 4.61
CA LYS A 700 -7.28 -2.41 4.47
C LYS A 700 -7.76 -2.89 5.83
N HIS A 701 -6.87 -3.43 6.66
CA HIS A 701 -7.20 -3.93 8.01
C HIS A 701 -7.71 -2.83 8.95
N ILE A 702 -7.18 -1.60 8.86
CA ILE A 702 -7.64 -0.43 9.64
C ILE A 702 -8.99 0.12 9.11
N GLY A 703 -9.54 -0.47 8.04
CA GLY A 703 -10.86 -0.09 7.49
C GLY A 703 -10.86 1.22 6.70
N LEU A 704 -9.69 1.71 6.28
CA LEU A 704 -9.54 2.98 5.57
C LEU A 704 -9.93 2.86 4.09
N LYS A 705 -11.22 2.69 3.83
CA LYS A 705 -11.85 2.51 2.50
C LYS A 705 -11.54 3.60 1.45
N ASN A 706 -10.83 4.67 1.82
CA ASN A 706 -10.51 5.82 0.97
C ASN A 706 -9.01 5.92 0.56
N ILE A 707 -8.18 4.89 0.73
CA ILE A 707 -6.78 4.91 0.26
C ILE A 707 -6.64 5.32 -1.22
N HIS A 708 -7.59 4.93 -2.08
CA HIS A 708 -7.57 5.25 -3.52
C HIS A 708 -7.53 6.77 -3.82
N HIS A 709 -7.96 7.62 -2.88
CA HIS A 709 -7.96 9.08 -3.03
C HIS A 709 -6.64 9.76 -2.60
N HIS A 710 -5.72 9.04 -1.96
CA HIS A 710 -4.45 9.58 -1.46
C HIS A 710 -3.30 9.33 -2.45
N LEU A 711 -2.31 10.22 -2.50
CA LEU A 711 -1.08 9.98 -3.25
C LEU A 711 -0.14 9.16 -2.36
N ILE A 712 0.11 7.91 -2.76
CA ILE A 712 0.94 6.93 -2.04
C ILE A 712 2.04 6.46 -2.98
N MET A 713 3.29 6.62 -2.54
CA MET A 713 4.49 6.27 -3.32
C MET A 713 5.67 5.95 -2.41
N THR A 714 6.66 5.19 -2.90
CA THR A 714 7.91 5.08 -2.14
C THR A 714 8.72 6.37 -2.20
N ALA A 715 9.70 6.50 -1.31
CA ALA A 715 10.65 7.59 -1.37
C ALA A 715 11.57 7.45 -2.60
N LYS A 716 11.65 8.51 -3.44
CA LYS A 716 12.62 8.57 -4.53
C LYS A 716 14.04 8.60 -3.96
N GLU A 717 14.91 7.76 -4.48
CA GLU A 717 16.34 7.72 -4.15
C GLU A 717 16.98 9.12 -4.30
N GLY A 718 17.82 9.49 -3.34
CA GLY A 718 18.47 10.80 -3.26
C GLY A 718 17.55 11.99 -2.92
N HIS A 719 16.24 11.81 -2.80
CA HIS A 719 15.31 12.90 -2.48
C HIS A 719 15.09 13.02 -0.95
N THR A 720 15.14 14.25 -0.44
CA THR A 720 14.74 14.58 0.93
C THR A 720 13.24 14.86 1.00
N TYR A 721 12.59 14.26 1.98
CA TYR A 721 11.19 14.46 2.32
C TYR A 721 11.08 14.92 3.77
N THR A 722 10.52 16.09 3.99
CA THR A 722 10.20 16.60 5.32
C THR A 722 8.69 16.46 5.56
N GLY A 723 8.32 15.88 6.70
CA GLY A 723 6.92 15.62 7.02
C GLY A 723 6.76 15.09 8.44
N PHE A 724 5.63 14.42 8.68
CA PHE A 724 5.35 13.80 9.98
C PHE A 724 5.38 12.27 9.85
N TYR A 725 6.11 11.61 10.73
CA TYR A 725 6.15 10.15 10.81
C TYR A 725 4.77 9.61 11.21
N ARG A 726 4.25 8.69 10.40
CA ARG A 726 2.93 8.03 10.59
C ARG A 726 3.09 6.53 10.88
N GLY A 727 4.21 6.15 11.47
CA GLY A 727 4.48 4.80 11.97
C GLY A 727 5.28 3.93 11.00
N SER A 728 5.64 2.76 11.49
CA SER A 728 6.28 1.71 10.70
C SER A 728 5.65 0.35 10.96
N GLY A 729 5.68 -0.51 9.93
CA GLY A 729 5.48 -1.94 10.08
C GLY A 729 6.81 -2.67 10.29
N PRO A 730 6.87 -3.96 9.94
CA PRO A 730 8.12 -4.72 9.93
C PRO A 730 9.17 -4.15 8.95
N ASN A 731 8.80 -3.89 7.69
CA ASN A 731 9.76 -3.54 6.63
C ASN A 731 9.71 -2.06 6.22
N GLY A 732 8.53 -1.44 6.26
CA GLY A 732 8.30 -0.08 5.78
C GLY A 732 8.00 0.93 6.90
N PHE A 733 8.23 2.21 6.62
CA PHE A 733 7.68 3.31 7.41
C PHE A 733 6.93 4.31 6.52
N MET A 734 5.95 5.01 7.08
CA MET A 734 5.21 6.06 6.39
C MET A 734 5.59 7.43 6.92
N LEU A 735 5.89 8.34 6.00
CA LEU A 735 6.03 9.78 6.23
C LEU A 735 4.89 10.50 5.50
N ASP A 736 4.16 11.36 6.20
CA ASP A 736 3.20 12.29 5.62
C ASP A 736 3.88 13.60 5.28
N ALA A 737 4.29 13.71 4.02
CA ALA A 737 4.87 14.91 3.43
C ALA A 737 3.76 15.72 2.76
N ASN A 738 3.13 16.63 3.52
CA ASN A 738 2.08 17.55 3.07
C ASN A 738 0.89 16.85 2.35
N GLY A 739 0.37 15.76 2.92
CA GLY A 739 -0.73 15.00 2.34
C GLY A 739 -0.33 14.01 1.24
N THR A 740 0.98 13.86 0.98
CA THR A 740 1.55 12.75 0.21
C THR A 740 2.13 11.74 1.18
N PHE A 741 1.70 10.48 1.07
CA PHE A 741 2.22 9.39 1.90
C PHE A 741 3.43 8.77 1.20
N ILE A 742 4.60 9.08 1.74
CA ILE A 742 5.90 8.59 1.30
C ILE A 742 6.24 7.34 2.12
N ILE A 743 6.42 6.21 1.45
CA ILE A 743 6.78 4.94 2.08
C ILE A 743 8.29 4.72 1.94
N GLY A 744 9.03 4.84 3.04
CA GLY A 744 10.46 4.54 3.10
C GLY A 744 10.71 3.11 3.59
N ASN A 745 11.91 2.57 3.31
CA ASN A 745 12.31 1.29 3.89
C ASN A 745 12.89 1.54 5.29
N LYS A 746 12.50 0.71 6.27
CA LYS A 746 12.91 0.87 7.67
C LYS A 746 14.43 0.71 7.86
N LYS A 747 15.11 -0.03 6.97
CA LYS A 747 16.59 -0.17 6.95
C LYS A 747 17.34 1.12 6.60
N ASP A 748 16.64 2.11 6.07
CA ASP A 748 17.21 3.39 5.63
C ASP A 748 17.15 4.47 6.75
N LEU A 749 16.47 4.18 7.86
CA LEU A 749 16.49 4.98 9.09
C LEU A 749 17.70 4.59 9.97
N THR A 750 18.16 5.50 10.82
CA THR A 750 19.19 5.15 11.82
C THR A 750 18.60 4.23 12.91
N PRO A 751 19.40 3.38 13.58
CA PRO A 751 18.92 2.57 14.70
C PRO A 751 18.27 3.42 15.82
N GLU A 752 18.84 4.59 16.09
CA GLU A 752 18.27 5.58 17.01
C GLU A 752 16.88 6.05 16.55
N GLN A 753 16.71 6.43 15.27
CA GLN A 753 15.42 6.81 14.70
C GLN A 753 14.39 5.66 14.79
N ILE A 754 14.80 4.41 14.55
CA ILE A 754 13.92 3.24 14.65
C ILE A 754 13.41 3.03 16.08
N GLN A 755 14.22 3.33 17.11
CA GLN A 755 13.84 3.22 18.52
C GLN A 755 13.08 4.44 19.05
N THR A 756 13.38 5.65 18.54
CA THR A 756 12.87 6.92 19.09
C THR A 756 11.62 7.46 18.41
N LEU A 757 11.44 7.25 17.09
CA LEU A 757 10.36 7.87 16.32
C LEU A 757 8.96 7.39 16.73
N ARG A 758 8.15 8.33 17.22
CA ARG A 758 6.75 8.14 17.62
C ARG A 758 5.77 8.72 16.60
N MET A 759 4.55 8.19 16.63
CA MET A 759 3.44 8.65 15.79
C MET A 759 3.21 10.16 15.91
N GLY A 760 3.49 10.91 14.85
CA GLY A 760 3.33 12.37 14.81
C GLY A 760 4.62 13.17 14.88
N ASP A 761 5.77 12.55 15.13
CA ASP A 761 7.07 13.24 15.17
C ASP A 761 7.42 13.86 13.81
N ALA A 762 8.07 15.02 13.83
CA ALA A 762 8.60 15.64 12.62
C ALA A 762 9.86 14.90 12.17
N LEU A 763 9.85 14.39 10.93
CA LEU A 763 10.97 13.65 10.34
C LEU A 763 11.36 14.29 9.01
N SER A 764 12.66 14.58 8.87
CA SER A 764 13.30 14.86 7.59
C SER A 764 14.09 13.63 7.18
N PHE A 765 13.65 12.96 6.12
CA PHE A 765 14.22 11.70 5.63
C PHE A 765 14.74 11.88 4.20
N THR A 766 16.01 11.57 3.98
CA THR A 766 16.59 11.47 2.64
C THR A 766 16.75 10.00 2.29
N ALA A 767 16.09 9.54 1.22
CA ALA A 767 16.29 8.16 0.77
C ALA A 767 17.72 7.98 0.23
N PRO A 768 18.44 6.91 0.61
CA PRO A 768 19.81 6.69 0.16
C PRO A 768 19.88 6.63 -1.37
N SER A 769 20.87 7.30 -1.96
CA SER A 769 21.09 7.28 -3.41
C SER A 769 21.94 6.08 -3.81
N THR A 770 21.49 5.33 -4.81
CA THR A 770 22.24 4.23 -5.44
C THR A 770 23.40 4.72 -6.33
N GLN A 771 23.58 6.03 -6.50
CA GLN A 771 24.60 6.62 -7.37
C GLN A 771 26.04 6.53 -6.83
N HIS A 772 26.23 6.17 -5.56
CA HIS A 772 27.52 5.69 -5.09
C HIS A 772 27.60 4.18 -5.31
N PRO A 773 28.54 3.67 -6.13
CA PRO A 773 28.87 2.25 -6.12
C PRO A 773 29.22 1.87 -4.68
N GLN A 774 28.59 0.81 -4.14
CA GLN A 774 28.97 0.33 -2.81
C GLN A 774 30.47 0.04 -2.81
N GLU A 775 31.24 0.74 -1.97
CA GLU A 775 32.68 0.56 -1.93
C GLU A 775 32.99 -0.91 -1.65
N VAL A 776 34.03 -1.44 -2.31
CA VAL A 776 34.31 -2.87 -2.31
C VAL A 776 35.28 -3.19 -1.16
N LEU A 777 34.82 -4.03 -0.22
CA LEU A 777 35.60 -4.49 0.91
C LEU A 777 36.65 -5.52 0.48
N ILE A 778 36.24 -6.52 -0.31
CA ILE A 778 37.13 -7.52 -0.92
C ILE A 778 36.91 -7.52 -2.43
N PRO A 779 37.92 -7.18 -3.25
CA PRO A 779 37.78 -7.11 -4.70
C PRO A 779 37.58 -8.49 -5.35
N ALA A 780 36.91 -8.49 -6.50
CA ALA A 780 36.89 -9.63 -7.41
C ALA A 780 38.22 -9.72 -8.15
N GLU A 781 38.79 -10.92 -8.25
CA GLU A 781 40.07 -11.20 -8.89
C GLU A 781 39.90 -12.33 -9.91
N LYS A 782 40.34 -12.10 -11.16
CA LYS A 782 40.31 -13.12 -12.22
C LYS A 782 41.58 -13.97 -12.21
N ILE A 783 41.50 -15.11 -11.53
CA ILE A 783 42.58 -16.11 -11.55
C ILE A 783 42.64 -16.78 -12.94
N ALA A 784 43.79 -16.68 -13.62
CA ALA A 784 44.00 -17.31 -14.93
C ALA A 784 43.84 -18.84 -14.89
N PRO A 785 43.46 -19.52 -15.99
CA PRO A 785 43.52 -20.97 -16.09
C PRO A 785 44.94 -21.51 -15.86
N LEU A 786 45.06 -22.75 -15.39
CA LEU A 786 46.36 -23.43 -15.29
C LEU A 786 46.92 -23.75 -16.68
N THR A 787 48.23 -23.62 -16.81
CA THR A 787 48.98 -24.17 -17.95
C THR A 787 49.22 -25.68 -17.77
N SER A 788 49.40 -26.40 -18.88
CA SER A 788 49.73 -27.84 -18.86
C SER A 788 51.00 -28.14 -18.05
N SER A 789 51.96 -27.20 -18.03
CA SER A 789 53.21 -27.31 -17.24
C SER A 789 52.95 -27.28 -15.73
N GLU A 790 52.05 -26.42 -15.26
CA GLU A 790 51.66 -26.37 -13.84
C GLU A 790 50.88 -27.61 -13.42
N ILE A 791 49.99 -28.11 -14.29
CA ILE A 791 49.24 -29.36 -14.06
C ILE A 791 50.22 -30.53 -13.94
N ALA A 792 51.11 -30.72 -14.92
CA ALA A 792 52.14 -31.75 -14.90
C ALA A 792 53.07 -31.65 -13.68
N THR A 793 53.44 -30.43 -13.26
CA THR A 793 54.26 -30.20 -12.06
C THR A 793 53.53 -30.62 -10.77
N ARG A 794 52.24 -30.29 -10.63
CA ARG A 794 51.42 -30.69 -9.47
C ARG A 794 51.19 -32.21 -9.43
N ILE A 795 50.93 -32.83 -10.59
CA ILE A 795 50.79 -34.28 -10.74
C ILE A 795 52.10 -35.00 -10.38
N LYS A 796 53.26 -34.53 -10.87
CA LYS A 796 54.59 -35.09 -10.56
C LYS A 796 54.91 -35.06 -9.07
N ASN A 797 54.39 -34.08 -8.34
CA ASN A 797 54.59 -33.91 -6.89
C ASN A 797 53.55 -34.68 -6.04
N ASN A 798 52.63 -35.44 -6.64
CA ASN A 798 51.66 -36.25 -5.91
C ASN A 798 52.32 -37.51 -5.30
N VAL A 799 52.31 -37.60 -3.97
CA VAL A 799 52.94 -38.67 -3.20
C VAL A 799 52.39 -40.07 -3.55
N LEU A 800 51.08 -40.19 -3.84
CA LEU A 800 50.47 -41.48 -4.19
C LEU A 800 50.91 -41.96 -5.58
N LEU A 801 51.06 -41.05 -6.55
CA LEU A 801 51.61 -41.38 -7.87
C LEU A 801 53.09 -41.76 -7.80
N GLN A 802 53.88 -41.09 -6.96
CA GLN A 802 55.28 -41.46 -6.72
C GLN A 802 55.40 -42.86 -6.08
N ALA A 803 54.55 -43.18 -5.10
CA ALA A 803 54.49 -44.50 -4.48
C ALA A 803 54.12 -45.60 -5.50
N ARG A 804 53.07 -45.38 -6.32
CA ARG A 804 52.66 -46.34 -7.35
C ARG A 804 53.67 -46.48 -8.49
N ARG A 805 54.37 -45.41 -8.89
CA ARG A 805 55.50 -45.52 -9.83
C ARG A 805 56.61 -46.40 -9.27
N THR A 806 56.95 -46.24 -7.98
CA THR A 806 57.96 -47.05 -7.29
C THR A 806 57.56 -48.54 -7.18
N GLU A 807 56.28 -48.82 -6.92
CA GLU A 807 55.72 -50.17 -6.94
C GLU A 807 55.81 -50.81 -8.34
N ILE A 808 55.43 -50.08 -9.40
CA ILE A 808 55.53 -50.55 -10.79
C ILE A 808 56.98 -50.83 -11.18
N GLU A 809 57.92 -49.94 -10.85
CA GLU A 809 59.36 -50.15 -11.09
C GLU A 809 59.89 -51.39 -10.35
N THR A 810 59.43 -51.63 -9.12
CA THR A 810 59.80 -52.82 -8.31
C THR A 810 59.28 -54.11 -8.95
N LEU A 811 58.02 -54.12 -9.38
CA LEU A 811 57.40 -55.25 -10.09
C LEU A 811 58.07 -55.49 -11.45
N CYS A 812 58.42 -54.43 -12.19
CA CYS A 812 59.18 -54.55 -13.44
C CYS A 812 60.56 -55.20 -13.24
N HIS A 813 61.27 -54.87 -12.16
CA HIS A 813 62.53 -55.53 -11.82
C HIS A 813 62.35 -57.04 -11.53
N ILE A 814 61.31 -57.41 -10.78
CA ILE A 814 60.98 -58.83 -10.50
C ILE A 814 60.66 -59.57 -11.80
N ILE A 815 59.84 -58.98 -12.66
CA ILE A 815 59.24 -59.65 -13.83
C ILE A 815 60.19 -59.71 -15.02
N TYR A 816 60.99 -58.65 -15.27
CA TYR A 816 61.81 -58.47 -16.47
C TYR A 816 63.30 -58.16 -16.19
N GLY A 817 63.73 -58.16 -14.92
CA GLY A 817 65.08 -57.75 -14.50
C GLY A 817 65.34 -56.24 -14.57
N ASN A 818 64.66 -55.49 -15.45
CA ASN A 818 64.83 -54.06 -15.62
C ASN A 818 63.68 -53.25 -14.99
N ARG A 819 63.98 -52.47 -13.95
CA ARG A 819 63.00 -51.61 -13.25
C ARG A 819 62.39 -50.51 -14.13
N HIS A 820 63.12 -50.03 -15.14
CA HIS A 820 62.72 -48.89 -15.98
C HIS A 820 62.07 -49.31 -17.31
N ILE A 821 61.84 -50.61 -17.55
CA ILE A 821 61.37 -51.14 -18.85
C ILE A 821 60.02 -50.58 -19.33
N LEU A 822 59.19 -50.07 -18.41
CA LEU A 822 57.91 -49.43 -18.73
C LEU A 822 57.94 -47.90 -18.62
N GLN A 823 59.07 -47.26 -18.29
CA GLN A 823 59.11 -45.82 -17.96
C GLN A 823 58.54 -44.94 -19.07
N GLU A 824 59.03 -45.09 -20.31
CA GLU A 824 58.56 -44.29 -21.44
C GLU A 824 57.06 -44.53 -21.71
N LYS A 825 56.59 -45.78 -21.61
CA LYS A 825 55.17 -46.10 -21.78
C LYS A 825 54.30 -45.48 -20.68
N ILE A 826 54.79 -45.39 -19.44
CA ILE A 826 54.10 -44.73 -18.32
C ILE A 826 54.07 -43.21 -18.48
N GLU A 827 55.07 -42.62 -19.12
CA GLU A 827 55.11 -41.18 -19.42
C GLU A 827 54.14 -40.84 -20.58
N ARG A 828 54.02 -41.70 -21.61
CA ARG A 828 52.98 -41.57 -22.66
C ARG A 828 51.53 -41.69 -22.15
N ILE A 829 51.28 -42.41 -21.04
CA ILE A 829 49.95 -42.47 -20.40
C ILE A 829 49.45 -41.07 -19.99
N HIS A 830 50.35 -40.12 -19.71
CA HIS A 830 50.01 -38.75 -19.33
C HIS A 830 49.48 -37.94 -20.53
N GLU A 831 49.83 -38.33 -21.75
CA GLU A 831 49.33 -37.74 -23.00
C GLU A 831 48.07 -38.47 -23.50
N ASN A 832 48.04 -39.80 -23.37
CA ASN A 832 46.93 -40.63 -23.83
C ASN A 832 46.62 -41.78 -22.87
N HIS A 833 45.65 -41.55 -21.99
CA HIS A 833 45.15 -42.51 -21.01
C HIS A 833 44.75 -43.90 -21.58
N ARG A 834 44.39 -44.01 -22.86
CA ARG A 834 44.00 -45.29 -23.49
C ARG A 834 45.19 -46.22 -23.74
N GLU A 835 46.40 -45.68 -23.88
CA GLU A 835 47.61 -46.50 -24.03
C GLU A 835 47.94 -47.28 -22.75
N GLY A 836 47.50 -46.79 -21.59
CA GLY A 836 47.62 -47.50 -20.32
C GLY A 836 46.75 -48.76 -20.26
N GLU A 837 45.49 -48.65 -20.66
CA GLU A 837 44.54 -49.77 -20.72
C GLU A 837 45.01 -50.83 -21.75
N GLN A 838 45.61 -50.40 -22.88
CA GLN A 838 46.27 -51.28 -23.83
C GLN A 838 47.54 -51.94 -23.28
N LEU A 839 48.34 -51.21 -22.50
CA LEU A 839 49.55 -51.73 -21.87
C LEU A 839 49.22 -52.81 -20.82
N THR A 840 48.22 -52.58 -19.97
CA THR A 840 47.72 -53.59 -19.02
C THR A 840 47.29 -54.86 -19.76
N TYR A 841 46.54 -54.73 -20.86
CA TYR A 841 46.11 -55.87 -21.68
C TYR A 841 47.29 -56.61 -22.34
N GLN A 842 48.29 -55.89 -22.87
CA GLN A 842 49.51 -56.50 -23.42
C GLN A 842 50.28 -57.30 -22.36
N ILE A 843 50.48 -56.73 -21.16
CA ILE A 843 51.17 -57.41 -20.05
C ILE A 843 50.38 -58.63 -19.57
N ALA A 844 49.05 -58.56 -19.50
CA ALA A 844 48.21 -59.67 -19.04
C ALA A 844 48.12 -60.83 -20.04
N THR A 845 48.13 -60.56 -21.35
CA THR A 845 47.95 -61.59 -22.40
C THR A 845 49.26 -62.08 -23.01
N SER A 846 50.27 -61.21 -23.13
CA SER A 846 51.53 -61.47 -23.84
C SER A 846 52.70 -60.76 -23.13
N PRO A 847 53.00 -61.05 -21.85
CA PRO A 847 54.04 -60.32 -21.09
C PRO A 847 55.41 -60.33 -21.79
N GLN A 848 55.72 -61.42 -22.52
CA GLN A 848 56.96 -61.58 -23.26
C GLN A 848 57.11 -60.60 -24.45
N SER A 849 56.03 -59.92 -24.89
CA SER A 849 56.09 -58.85 -25.89
C SER A 849 56.52 -57.49 -25.33
N ILE A 850 56.77 -57.41 -24.01
CA ILE A 850 57.40 -56.25 -23.36
C ILE A 850 58.91 -56.48 -23.27
N ALA A 851 59.31 -57.59 -22.64
CA ALA A 851 60.70 -58.06 -22.54
C ALA A 851 60.72 -59.55 -22.15
N GLN A 852 61.88 -60.20 -22.18
CA GLN A 852 62.02 -61.55 -21.64
C GLN A 852 61.75 -61.56 -20.13
N LEU A 853 61.01 -62.56 -19.67
CA LEU A 853 60.72 -62.76 -18.24
C LEU A 853 61.97 -63.25 -17.48
N SER A 854 62.15 -62.77 -16.25
CA SER A 854 63.23 -63.21 -15.34
C SER A 854 63.26 -64.74 -15.17
N GLY A 855 64.45 -65.30 -14.93
CA GLY A 855 64.62 -66.74 -14.73
C GLY A 855 64.39 -67.58 -16.00
N SER A 856 64.39 -68.91 -15.84
CA SER A 856 64.29 -69.87 -16.94
C SER A 856 63.06 -70.78 -16.83
N ASN A 857 62.57 -71.21 -18.00
CA ASN A 857 61.58 -72.27 -18.17
C ASN A 857 62.11 -73.20 -19.27
N ILE A 858 62.43 -74.44 -18.94
CA ILE A 858 62.97 -75.44 -19.88
C ILE A 858 62.07 -76.67 -19.81
N LEU A 859 61.45 -77.03 -20.94
CA LEU A 859 60.50 -78.15 -21.05
C LEU A 859 59.37 -78.13 -20.00
N GLY A 860 58.95 -76.95 -19.54
CA GLY A 860 57.92 -76.74 -18.52
C GLY A 860 58.45 -76.61 -17.09
N ILE A 861 59.73 -76.96 -16.83
CA ILE A 861 60.37 -76.81 -15.52
C ILE A 861 60.80 -75.35 -15.35
N LYS A 862 60.19 -74.65 -14.40
CA LYS A 862 60.43 -73.24 -14.07
C LYS A 862 61.33 -73.13 -12.84
N ASN A 863 62.32 -72.24 -12.87
CA ASN A 863 63.08 -71.90 -11.66
C ASN A 863 62.34 -70.87 -10.78
N ASN A 864 62.77 -70.68 -9.53
CA ASN A 864 62.10 -69.79 -8.57
C ASN A 864 61.96 -68.35 -9.09
N ALA A 865 62.96 -67.83 -9.83
CA ALA A 865 62.90 -66.50 -10.43
C ALA A 865 61.80 -66.40 -11.50
N ARG A 866 61.62 -67.43 -12.34
CA ARG A 866 60.56 -67.48 -13.35
C ARG A 866 59.17 -67.66 -12.72
N ALA A 867 59.04 -68.51 -11.72
CA ALA A 867 57.79 -68.68 -10.98
C ALA A 867 57.36 -67.37 -10.29
N ASN A 868 58.31 -66.64 -9.68
CA ASN A 868 58.06 -65.34 -9.07
C ASN A 868 57.72 -64.26 -10.11
N ALA A 869 58.40 -64.23 -11.26
CA ALA A 869 58.08 -63.32 -12.36
C ALA A 869 56.65 -63.53 -12.87
N GLU A 870 56.26 -64.78 -13.14
CA GLU A 870 54.92 -65.11 -13.63
C GLU A 870 53.82 -64.78 -12.59
N ALA A 871 54.06 -65.04 -11.30
CA ALA A 871 53.13 -64.70 -10.23
C ALA A 871 52.87 -63.18 -10.09
N ASN A 872 53.83 -62.34 -10.47
CA ASN A 872 53.75 -60.89 -10.33
C ASN A 872 53.15 -60.14 -11.55
N ILE A 873 52.83 -60.83 -12.65
CA ILE A 873 52.20 -60.22 -13.84
C ILE A 873 50.87 -59.53 -13.49
N LEU A 874 49.98 -60.21 -12.76
CA LEU A 874 48.68 -59.65 -12.35
C LEU A 874 48.80 -58.52 -11.32
N PRO A 875 49.70 -58.59 -10.31
CA PRO A 875 50.10 -57.44 -9.50
C PRO A 875 50.58 -56.24 -10.33
N LEU A 876 51.44 -56.43 -11.34
CA LEU A 876 51.92 -55.34 -12.22
C LEU A 876 50.76 -54.68 -12.98
N CYS A 877 49.87 -55.48 -13.57
CA CYS A 877 48.66 -54.98 -14.22
C CYS A 877 47.83 -54.11 -13.26
N LYS A 878 47.56 -54.62 -12.06
CA LYS A 878 46.80 -53.87 -11.03
C LYS A 878 47.51 -52.59 -10.59
N ALA A 879 48.84 -52.60 -10.47
CA ALA A 879 49.61 -51.40 -10.10
C ALA A 879 49.52 -50.31 -11.18
N ILE A 880 49.59 -50.70 -12.46
CA ILE A 880 49.40 -49.80 -13.62
C ILE A 880 47.96 -49.25 -13.66
N ASP A 881 46.94 -50.09 -13.49
CA ASP A 881 45.54 -49.64 -13.45
C ASP A 881 45.27 -48.70 -12.25
N CYS A 882 45.87 -48.98 -11.09
CA CYS A 882 45.84 -48.09 -9.94
C CYS A 882 46.51 -46.74 -10.24
N TYR A 883 47.66 -46.75 -10.90
CA TYR A 883 48.37 -45.53 -11.29
C TYR A 883 47.54 -44.68 -12.26
N ILE A 884 46.96 -45.29 -13.29
CA ILE A 884 46.07 -44.62 -14.27
C ILE A 884 44.87 -44.00 -13.55
N ASN A 885 44.22 -44.73 -12.64
CA ASN A 885 43.05 -44.22 -11.92
C ASN A 885 43.40 -43.10 -10.93
N ILE A 886 44.52 -43.19 -10.22
CA ILE A 886 45.00 -42.12 -9.34
C ILE A 886 45.43 -40.90 -10.15
N PHE A 887 46.01 -41.07 -11.35
CA PHE A 887 46.35 -39.95 -12.26
C PHE A 887 45.07 -39.24 -12.74
N LYS A 888 44.14 -40.00 -13.34
CA LYS A 888 42.83 -39.50 -13.79
C LYS A 888 42.05 -38.82 -12.68
N GLN A 889 42.25 -39.19 -11.40
CA GLN A 889 41.63 -38.53 -10.25
C GLN A 889 42.39 -37.26 -9.85
N THR A 890 43.72 -37.34 -9.68
CA THR A 890 44.59 -36.21 -9.32
C THR A 890 44.47 -35.04 -10.30
N GLU A 891 44.41 -35.32 -11.61
CA GLU A 891 44.18 -34.30 -12.63
C GLU A 891 42.82 -33.60 -12.47
N ARG A 892 41.75 -34.38 -12.28
CA ARG A 892 40.39 -33.86 -12.03
C ARG A 892 40.33 -33.03 -10.74
N ASP A 893 41.02 -33.46 -9.68
CA ASP A 893 41.06 -32.74 -8.40
C ASP A 893 41.80 -31.40 -8.53
N ILE A 894 42.98 -31.40 -9.18
CA ILE A 894 43.74 -30.16 -9.47
C ILE A 894 42.90 -29.15 -10.27
N LEU A 895 42.17 -29.61 -11.28
CA LEU A 895 41.28 -28.75 -12.07
C LEU A 895 40.05 -28.31 -11.28
N HIS A 896 39.46 -29.19 -10.46
CA HIS A 896 38.31 -28.86 -9.61
C HIS A 896 38.66 -27.79 -8.57
N ASP A 897 39.77 -27.96 -7.85
CA ASP A 897 40.26 -27.01 -6.85
C ASP A 897 40.61 -25.67 -7.48
N HIS A 898 41.19 -25.67 -8.68
CA HIS A 898 41.48 -24.43 -9.41
C HIS A 898 40.20 -23.72 -9.87
N HIS A 899 39.22 -24.45 -10.40
CA HIS A 899 37.90 -23.89 -10.73
C HIS A 899 37.08 -23.48 -9.49
N ALA A 900 37.30 -24.08 -8.33
CA ALA A 900 36.76 -23.61 -7.05
C ALA A 900 37.44 -22.32 -6.61
N LYS A 901 38.78 -22.22 -6.70
CA LYS A 901 39.53 -20.99 -6.44
C LYS A 901 39.11 -19.86 -7.38
N GLN A 902 38.92 -20.12 -8.68
CA GLN A 902 38.42 -19.15 -9.65
C GLN A 902 37.04 -18.61 -9.22
N ARG A 903 36.04 -19.48 -9.07
CA ARG A 903 34.67 -19.09 -8.67
C ARG A 903 34.60 -18.40 -7.29
N ARG A 904 35.57 -18.64 -6.41
CA ARG A 904 35.75 -17.90 -5.14
C ARG A 904 36.30 -16.50 -5.39
N CYS A 905 37.45 -16.39 -6.05
CA CYS A 905 38.14 -15.12 -6.28
C CYS A 905 37.33 -14.16 -7.17
N GLU A 906 36.55 -14.67 -8.12
CA GLU A 906 35.66 -13.88 -8.99
C GLU A 906 34.52 -13.16 -8.24
N GLN A 907 34.23 -13.55 -6.99
CA GLN A 907 33.25 -12.85 -6.16
C GLN A 907 33.87 -11.61 -5.50
N SER A 908 33.13 -10.51 -5.49
CA SER A 908 33.42 -9.35 -4.65
C SER A 908 32.56 -9.36 -3.38
N VAL A 909 33.12 -8.87 -2.28
CA VAL A 909 32.35 -8.53 -1.07
C VAL A 909 32.30 -7.02 -0.98
N ALA A 910 31.09 -6.45 -1.00
CA ALA A 910 30.88 -5.03 -0.75
C ALA A 910 31.12 -4.68 0.72
N MET A 911 31.40 -3.41 1.01
CA MET A 911 31.34 -2.87 2.38
C MET A 911 29.99 -3.22 3.03
N PRO A 912 29.95 -3.40 4.36
CA PRO A 912 28.68 -3.63 5.06
C PRO A 912 27.72 -2.47 4.77
N LYS A 913 26.41 -2.74 4.69
CA LYS A 913 25.41 -1.66 4.56
C LYS A 913 25.49 -0.71 5.76
N VAL A 914 25.06 0.54 5.62
CA VAL A 914 25.11 1.54 6.70
C VAL A 914 24.48 1.01 8.00
N TRP A 915 23.34 0.30 7.92
CA TRP A 915 22.73 -0.34 9.08
C TRP A 915 23.64 -1.40 9.74
N MET A 916 24.42 -2.16 8.95
CA MET A 916 25.37 -3.14 9.46
C MET A 916 26.58 -2.46 10.10
N GLN A 917 27.12 -1.40 9.49
CA GLN A 917 28.22 -0.61 10.07
C GLN A 917 27.80 -0.02 11.43
N ASN A 918 26.59 0.54 11.50
CA ASN A 918 26.01 1.05 12.74
C ASN A 918 25.85 -0.09 13.77
N LEU A 919 25.28 -1.24 13.39
CA LEU A 919 25.15 -2.41 14.27
C LEU A 919 26.50 -2.87 14.83
N LEU A 920 27.52 -2.98 13.98
CA LEU A 920 28.88 -3.39 14.36
C LEU A 920 29.52 -2.42 15.38
N SER A 921 29.10 -1.15 15.41
CA SER A 921 29.55 -0.15 16.38
C SER A 921 28.79 -0.14 17.72
N LEU A 922 27.67 -0.86 17.86
CA LEU A 922 26.88 -0.91 19.09
C LEU A 922 27.51 -1.84 20.16
N PRO A 923 27.22 -1.62 21.46
CA PRO A 923 27.47 -2.61 22.51
C PRO A 923 26.81 -3.96 22.23
N LYS A 924 27.41 -5.05 22.73
CA LYS A 924 27.01 -6.44 22.40
C LYS A 924 25.58 -6.76 22.78
N GLU A 925 25.10 -6.18 23.88
CA GLU A 925 23.75 -6.31 24.41
C GLU A 925 22.73 -5.72 23.41
N GLN A 926 23.03 -4.53 22.87
CA GLN A 926 22.20 -3.86 21.87
C GLN A 926 22.28 -4.54 20.49
N GLN A 927 23.45 -5.13 20.14
CA GLN A 927 23.57 -5.98 18.95
C GLN A 927 22.66 -7.21 19.06
N GLN A 928 22.72 -7.92 20.20
CA GLN A 928 21.88 -9.08 20.48
C GLN A 928 20.39 -8.71 20.50
N GLU A 929 20.00 -7.60 21.14
CA GLU A 929 18.61 -7.13 21.15
C GLU A 929 18.09 -6.82 19.74
N THR A 930 18.86 -6.03 18.96
CA THR A 930 18.50 -5.64 17.58
C THR A 930 18.28 -6.87 16.68
N LEU A 931 19.19 -7.85 16.76
CA LEU A 931 19.11 -9.10 16.00
C LEU A 931 18.08 -10.08 16.56
N SER A 932 17.76 -10.01 17.86
CA SER A 932 16.69 -10.78 18.49
C SER A 932 15.32 -10.33 18.01
N ASN A 933 15.09 -9.02 18.00
CA ASN A 933 13.83 -8.38 17.63
C ASN A 933 13.59 -8.30 16.12
N SER A 934 14.61 -8.57 15.28
CA SER A 934 14.52 -8.52 13.80
C SER A 934 15.06 -9.79 13.12
N PRO A 935 14.21 -10.81 12.86
CA PRO A 935 14.58 -12.02 12.12
C PRO A 935 15.18 -11.76 10.74
N GLU A 936 14.73 -10.70 10.06
CA GLU A 936 15.15 -10.31 8.70
C GLU A 936 16.56 -9.73 8.71
N LEU A 937 16.88 -8.83 9.66
CA LEU A 937 18.25 -8.33 9.85
C LEU A 937 19.21 -9.46 10.23
N ARG A 938 18.77 -10.39 11.08
CA ARG A 938 19.52 -11.62 11.40
C ARG A 938 19.75 -12.50 10.16
N GLY A 939 18.77 -12.57 9.26
CA GLY A 939 18.87 -13.25 7.96
C GLY A 939 19.86 -12.57 7.02
N GLU A 940 19.75 -11.26 6.81
CA GLU A 940 20.65 -10.50 5.95
C GLU A 940 22.09 -10.51 6.50
N MET A 941 22.26 -10.40 7.82
CA MET A 941 23.57 -10.52 8.48
C MET A 941 24.20 -11.90 8.25
N ARG A 942 23.43 -12.99 8.40
CA ARG A 942 23.88 -14.35 8.03
C ARG A 942 24.27 -14.47 6.56
N VAL A 943 23.54 -13.83 5.64
CA VAL A 943 23.89 -13.80 4.21
C VAL A 943 25.18 -13.01 3.95
N TYR A 944 25.42 -11.93 4.69
CA TYR A 944 26.66 -11.14 4.60
C TYR A 944 27.88 -11.92 5.14
N ILE A 945 27.76 -12.49 6.35
CA ILE A 945 28.77 -13.38 6.94
C ILE A 945 29.06 -14.57 6.02
N LYS A 946 28.02 -15.18 5.44
CA LYS A 946 28.18 -16.27 4.47
C LYS A 946 29.01 -15.83 3.25
N LYS A 947 28.74 -14.67 2.65
CA LYS A 947 29.53 -14.14 1.52
C LYS A 947 30.99 -13.89 1.87
N ILE A 948 31.28 -13.40 3.08
CA ILE A 948 32.63 -13.26 3.60
C ILE A 948 33.33 -14.63 3.68
N ASN A 949 32.68 -15.61 4.32
CA ASN A 949 33.22 -16.95 4.51
C ASN A 949 33.34 -17.76 3.20
N GLU A 950 32.48 -17.49 2.20
CA GLU A 950 32.58 -18.08 0.85
C GLU A 950 33.70 -17.43 0.02
N ARG A 951 34.03 -16.14 0.24
CA ARG A 951 35.08 -15.41 -0.50
C ARG A 951 36.49 -15.63 0.05
N LEU A 952 36.66 -15.83 1.36
CA LEU A 952 37.95 -16.03 2.00
C LEU A 952 38.44 -17.48 1.89
N SER A 953 39.75 -17.69 1.94
CA SER A 953 40.38 -19.02 2.02
C SER A 953 40.78 -19.36 3.46
N SER A 954 41.09 -20.63 3.72
CA SER A 954 41.61 -21.11 5.00
C SER A 954 42.81 -20.29 5.49
N SER A 955 43.77 -19.99 4.61
CA SER A 955 44.96 -19.19 4.92
C SER A 955 44.66 -17.70 5.19
N GLU A 956 43.58 -17.17 4.62
CA GLU A 956 43.12 -15.79 4.89
C GLU A 956 42.35 -15.72 6.21
N HIS A 957 41.53 -16.74 6.53
CA HIS A 957 40.93 -16.91 7.85
C HIS A 957 41.99 -17.14 8.95
N GLU A 958 43.07 -17.85 8.67
CA GLU A 958 44.23 -17.97 9.56
C GLU A 958 44.91 -16.62 9.80
N ALA A 959 45.19 -15.84 8.75
CA ALA A 959 45.78 -14.51 8.90
C ALA A 959 44.92 -13.56 9.76
N ILE A 960 43.59 -13.63 9.61
CA ILE A 960 42.64 -12.87 10.44
C ILE A 960 42.65 -13.36 11.90
N LYS A 961 42.74 -14.68 12.13
CA LYS A 961 42.85 -15.29 13.47
C LYS A 961 44.17 -14.96 14.16
N GLU A 962 45.26 -14.93 13.41
CA GLU A 962 46.62 -14.53 13.85
C GLU A 962 46.75 -13.02 14.07
N ASN A 963 45.73 -12.23 13.74
CA ASN A 963 45.76 -10.77 13.79
C ASN A 963 46.87 -10.14 12.89
N ASN A 964 47.16 -10.76 11.74
CA ASN A 964 48.29 -10.44 10.87
C ASN A 964 47.83 -9.77 9.55
N PRO A 965 47.72 -8.44 9.50
CA PRO A 965 47.25 -7.72 8.32
C PRO A 965 48.25 -7.76 7.16
N GLU A 966 49.55 -7.96 7.40
CA GLU A 966 50.57 -8.08 6.34
C GLU A 966 50.41 -9.39 5.56
N LYS A 967 50.19 -10.51 6.26
CA LYS A 967 49.87 -11.83 5.66
C LYS A 967 48.56 -11.78 4.90
N LEU A 968 47.55 -11.10 5.44
CA LEU A 968 46.25 -10.92 4.80
C LEU A 968 46.32 -10.03 3.54
N ALA A 969 47.01 -8.88 3.64
CA ALA A 969 47.24 -7.95 2.53
C ALA A 969 47.93 -8.65 1.34
N LYS A 970 48.97 -9.44 1.64
CA LYS A 970 49.71 -10.22 0.64
C LYS A 970 48.86 -11.31 -0.03
N SER A 971 47.91 -11.92 0.68
CA SER A 971 47.02 -12.94 0.10
C SER A 971 45.92 -12.33 -0.77
N LEU A 972 45.34 -11.20 -0.34
CA LEU A 972 44.22 -10.54 -1.02
C LEU A 972 44.67 -9.50 -2.08
N GLY A 973 45.97 -9.31 -2.30
CA GLY A 973 46.51 -8.36 -3.27
C GLY A 973 46.16 -6.89 -2.94
N THR A 974 46.06 -6.54 -1.66
CA THR A 974 45.55 -5.24 -1.20
C THR A 974 46.52 -4.53 -0.25
N SER A 975 46.22 -3.29 0.15
CA SER A 975 47.07 -2.52 1.08
C SER A 975 46.94 -3.01 2.53
N ALA A 976 47.99 -2.82 3.34
CA ALA A 976 47.95 -3.14 4.77
C ALA A 976 46.87 -2.33 5.54
N VAL A 977 46.45 -1.17 5.01
CA VAL A 977 45.35 -0.36 5.58
C VAL A 977 44.00 -1.02 5.29
N LYS A 978 43.70 -1.35 4.03
CA LYS A 978 42.45 -2.04 3.66
C LYS A 978 42.39 -3.44 4.27
N ALA A 979 43.53 -4.12 4.43
CA ALA A 979 43.61 -5.40 5.14
C ALA A 979 43.25 -5.29 6.63
N LYS A 980 43.62 -4.19 7.33
CA LYS A 980 43.18 -3.95 8.72
C LYS A 980 41.67 -3.73 8.81
N GLU A 981 41.09 -2.98 7.87
CA GLU A 981 39.64 -2.77 7.78
C GLU A 981 38.87 -4.08 7.52
N ILE A 982 39.32 -4.90 6.57
CA ILE A 982 38.78 -6.25 6.31
C ILE A 982 38.88 -7.11 7.57
N LEU A 983 40.05 -7.14 8.21
CA LEU A 983 40.30 -7.93 9.41
C LEU A 983 39.36 -7.54 10.57
N GLU A 984 39.11 -6.25 10.77
CA GLU A 984 38.23 -5.76 11.83
C GLU A 984 36.76 -6.11 11.56
N ILE A 985 36.26 -5.82 10.35
CA ILE A 985 34.89 -6.17 9.94
C ILE A 985 34.66 -7.68 10.03
N VAL A 986 35.62 -8.52 9.61
CA VAL A 986 35.48 -9.98 9.67
C VAL A 986 35.52 -10.50 11.11
N LYS A 987 36.24 -9.85 12.04
CA LYS A 987 36.19 -10.20 13.47
C LYS A 987 34.83 -9.86 14.08
N GLN A 988 34.36 -8.63 13.92
CA GLN A 988 33.12 -8.15 14.51
C GLN A 988 31.91 -8.92 13.97
N THR A 989 31.86 -9.17 12.66
CA THR A 989 30.80 -10.00 12.03
C THR A 989 30.82 -11.45 12.51
N LYS A 990 32.01 -12.03 12.80
CA LYS A 990 32.16 -13.37 13.36
C LYS A 990 31.80 -13.46 14.84
N GLU A 991 32.06 -12.42 15.63
CA GLU A 991 31.56 -12.35 17.01
C GLU A 991 30.03 -12.30 17.01
N ILE A 992 29.41 -11.56 16.08
CA ILE A 992 27.96 -11.60 15.88
C ILE A 992 27.48 -12.99 15.43
N GLU A 993 28.20 -13.69 14.53
CA GLU A 993 27.88 -15.07 14.13
C GLU A 993 27.78 -16.02 15.33
N GLN A 994 28.74 -15.93 16.27
CA GLN A 994 28.77 -16.75 17.49
C GLN A 994 27.65 -16.43 18.48
N ASN A 995 27.17 -15.18 18.51
CA ASN A 995 26.07 -14.74 19.37
C ASN A 995 24.68 -15.00 18.77
N ILE A 996 24.57 -15.22 17.46
CA ILE A 996 23.30 -15.58 16.81
C ILE A 996 23.00 -17.07 17.08
N HIS A 997 22.24 -17.36 18.14
CA HIS A 997 21.79 -18.71 18.46
C HIS A 997 21.14 -19.42 17.23
N PRO A 998 21.46 -20.72 17.00
CA PRO A 998 20.81 -21.50 15.97
C PRO A 998 19.34 -21.73 16.33
N LEU A 999 18.45 -21.28 15.46
CA LEU A 999 17.02 -21.58 15.56
C LEU A 999 16.80 -23.05 15.18
N ALA A 1000 16.57 -23.90 16.19
CA ALA A 1000 15.99 -25.21 15.96
C ALA A 1000 14.59 -25.04 15.35
N PHE A 1001 14.37 -25.63 14.18
CA PHE A 1001 13.07 -25.59 13.49
C PHE A 1001 12.03 -26.41 14.26
N TYR A 1002 11.25 -25.75 15.11
CA TYR A 1002 9.98 -26.28 15.61
C TYR A 1002 8.85 -26.00 14.62
N ASP A 1003 8.76 -26.81 13.55
CA ASP A 1003 7.53 -26.87 12.77
C ASP A 1003 6.47 -27.62 13.58
N HIS A 1004 5.54 -26.88 14.18
CA HIS A 1004 4.48 -27.47 14.99
C HIS A 1004 3.13 -26.74 14.87
N GLN A 1005 2.79 -26.21 13.69
CA GLN A 1005 1.47 -25.58 13.49
C GLN A 1005 0.75 -25.82 12.15
N LEU A 1006 1.33 -26.54 11.18
CA LEU A 1006 0.69 -26.75 9.86
C LEU A 1006 -0.12 -28.06 9.70
N SER A 1007 -0.07 -28.99 10.66
CA SER A 1007 -0.64 -30.34 10.52
C SER A 1007 -2.12 -30.52 10.94
N ASN A 1008 -2.71 -29.57 11.67
CA ASN A 1008 -4.01 -29.75 12.34
C ASN A 1008 -5.15 -28.82 11.84
N ARG A 1009 -5.46 -28.82 10.53
CA ARG A 1009 -6.69 -28.22 9.97
C ARG A 1009 -7.39 -29.02 8.85
N LEU A 1010 -7.29 -30.36 8.86
CA LEU A 1010 -8.04 -31.24 7.94
C LEU A 1010 -8.68 -32.46 8.65
N ALA A 1011 -9.65 -32.20 9.54
CA ALA A 1011 -10.62 -33.21 10.01
C ALA A 1011 -11.95 -32.55 10.43
N PRO A 1012 -13.12 -33.20 10.29
CA PRO A 1012 -14.43 -32.61 10.63
C PRO A 1012 -14.74 -32.64 12.13
N LYS A 1013 -15.71 -31.82 12.55
CA LYS A 1013 -16.24 -31.80 13.93
C LYS A 1013 -17.11 -33.03 14.20
N GLN A 1014 -16.92 -33.65 15.37
CA GLN A 1014 -17.97 -34.40 16.08
C GLN A 1014 -18.04 -33.97 17.56
N HIS A 1015 -19.01 -34.49 18.30
CA HIS A 1015 -19.62 -33.81 19.44
C HIS A 1015 -19.17 -34.29 20.85
N GLN A 1016 -19.22 -33.33 21.79
CA GLN A 1016 -19.68 -33.44 23.18
C GLN A 1016 -18.82 -34.00 24.34
N SER A 1017 -19.11 -33.36 25.49
CA SER A 1017 -19.14 -33.84 26.88
C SER A 1017 -17.85 -34.09 27.70
N LEU A 1018 -17.52 -33.04 28.46
CA LEU A 1018 -17.12 -32.99 29.88
C LEU A 1018 -15.72 -33.52 30.34
N PRO A 1019 -15.07 -32.80 31.29
CA PRO A 1019 -13.84 -33.22 31.95
C PRO A 1019 -14.07 -33.70 33.41
N GLN A 1020 -13.06 -34.33 34.03
CA GLN A 1020 -12.48 -33.81 35.29
C GLN A 1020 -11.21 -34.54 35.81
N GLN A 1021 -10.31 -33.73 36.40
CA GLN A 1021 -9.56 -33.94 37.66
C GLN A 1021 -8.24 -34.75 37.79
N LEU A 1022 -7.38 -34.16 38.65
CA LEU A 1022 -6.42 -34.74 39.63
C LEU A 1022 -5.24 -35.60 39.10
N SER A 1023 -3.96 -35.31 39.35
CA SER A 1023 -3.31 -34.49 40.38
C SER A 1023 -1.77 -34.51 40.20
N LYS A 1024 -1.02 -33.76 41.02
CA LYS A 1024 0.46 -33.64 40.96
C LYS A 1024 1.16 -34.75 41.78
N LYS A 1025 2.35 -35.20 41.35
CA LYS A 1025 3.59 -35.08 42.16
C LYS A 1025 4.89 -35.47 41.44
N LYS A 1026 5.91 -34.62 41.67
CA LYS A 1026 7.36 -34.85 41.82
C LYS A 1026 7.97 -36.20 41.40
N THR A 1027 9.10 -36.12 40.68
CA THR A 1027 10.45 -36.07 41.34
C THR A 1027 11.50 -35.38 40.47
N GLU A 1028 12.51 -34.78 41.11
CA GLU A 1028 13.70 -34.24 40.47
C GLU A 1028 14.83 -35.29 40.44
N LYS A 1029 15.69 -35.25 39.40
CA LYS A 1029 17.15 -35.14 39.61
C LYS A 1029 17.91 -34.75 38.34
N THR A 1030 19.05 -34.10 38.56
CA THR A 1030 20.07 -33.75 37.58
C THR A 1030 20.85 -34.97 37.08
N TRP A 1031 21.66 -34.79 36.04
CA TRP A 1031 23.05 -35.27 35.92
C TRP A 1031 23.79 -34.41 34.88
N SER A 1032 25.13 -34.36 34.93
CA SER A 1032 25.94 -33.38 34.19
C SER A 1032 27.39 -33.82 33.97
N ASN A 1033 27.94 -33.55 32.78
CA ASN A 1033 29.34 -33.80 32.37
C ASN A 1033 29.71 -35.32 32.30
N THR A 1034 30.80 -35.77 31.66
CA THR A 1034 32.05 -35.09 31.24
C THR A 1034 32.58 -35.65 29.89
N LEU A 1035 33.65 -35.06 29.34
CA LEU A 1035 34.33 -35.49 28.11
C LEU A 1035 35.21 -36.76 28.33
N ASP A 1036 35.47 -37.55 27.27
CA ASP A 1036 36.71 -37.47 26.45
C ASP A 1036 37.15 -38.82 25.78
N LYS A 1037 37.84 -38.70 24.64
CA LYS A 1037 38.83 -39.62 23.99
C LYS A 1037 38.53 -41.05 23.48
N GLU A 1038 39.29 -41.34 22.40
CA GLU A 1038 39.95 -42.60 21.97
C GLU A 1038 39.19 -43.79 21.34
N ALA A 1039 39.13 -43.75 20.00
CA ALA A 1039 39.70 -44.72 19.05
C ALA A 1039 39.55 -46.26 19.26
N SER A 1040 38.98 -46.95 18.24
CA SER A 1040 39.76 -47.89 17.39
C SER A 1040 39.00 -48.55 16.22
N LYS A 1041 39.60 -48.45 15.03
CA LYS A 1041 39.77 -49.44 13.92
C LYS A 1041 38.65 -50.46 13.53
N ALA A 1042 38.52 -50.58 12.19
CA ALA A 1042 38.23 -51.82 11.42
C ALA A 1042 36.75 -52.33 11.39
N GLN A 1043 36.24 -52.99 10.33
CA GLN A 1043 36.76 -53.24 8.97
C GLN A 1043 35.62 -53.66 7.99
N LYS A 1044 35.95 -53.74 6.68
CA LYS A 1044 35.29 -54.54 5.60
C LYS A 1044 33.89 -54.13 5.10
N MET A 1045 33.86 -53.64 3.85
CA MET A 1045 32.97 -54.21 2.82
C MET A 1045 33.49 -55.59 2.36
N PRO A 1046 32.66 -56.38 1.67
CA PRO A 1046 33.08 -56.91 0.37
C PRO A 1046 32.05 -56.64 -0.75
N GLU A 1047 32.48 -56.82 -2.00
CA GLU A 1047 31.72 -56.54 -3.22
C GLU A 1047 31.07 -57.79 -3.87
N ASN A 1048 30.30 -57.53 -4.94
CA ASN A 1048 30.00 -58.36 -6.11
C ASN A 1048 28.73 -59.25 -6.22
N ILE A 1049 27.75 -58.69 -6.96
CA ILE A 1049 27.15 -59.20 -8.22
C ILE A 1049 27.00 -60.73 -8.37
N TYR A 1050 25.76 -61.25 -8.43
CA TYR A 1050 25.18 -61.94 -9.62
C TYR A 1050 23.68 -62.29 -9.46
N GLN A 1051 22.90 -62.07 -10.54
CA GLN A 1051 21.63 -62.71 -10.96
C GLN A 1051 20.50 -63.06 -9.95
N ASN A 1052 19.26 -62.63 -10.28
CA ASN A 1052 18.24 -63.63 -10.67
C ASN A 1052 17.09 -63.07 -11.53
N ILE A 1053 16.40 -63.96 -12.27
CA ILE A 1053 15.36 -63.65 -13.27
C ILE A 1053 14.17 -64.63 -13.14
N LYS A 1054 12.93 -64.13 -13.33
CA LYS A 1054 11.65 -64.86 -13.55
C LYS A 1054 11.13 -65.82 -12.45
N ARG A 1055 9.91 -65.51 -11.99
CA ARG A 1055 8.71 -66.36 -12.22
C ARG A 1055 7.64 -65.44 -12.84
N GLN A 1056 7.14 -65.69 -14.05
CA GLN A 1056 6.10 -66.67 -14.44
C GLN A 1056 4.74 -66.40 -13.74
N LYS A 1057 3.58 -66.41 -14.43
CA LYS A 1057 3.23 -66.48 -15.88
C LYS A 1057 1.70 -66.26 -16.04
N ASN A 1058 1.23 -65.57 -17.08
CA ASN A 1058 0.23 -66.08 -18.05
C ASN A 1058 -0.22 -65.02 -19.09
N MET A 1059 -0.85 -65.50 -20.17
CA MET A 1059 -1.16 -64.84 -21.45
C MET A 1059 -2.58 -65.31 -21.92
N PRO A 1060 -3.11 -65.09 -23.15
CA PRO A 1060 -2.60 -64.43 -24.37
C PRO A 1060 -3.24 -63.02 -24.57
N SER A 1061 -3.32 -62.33 -25.72
CA SER A 1061 -3.04 -62.55 -27.16
C SER A 1061 -2.83 -61.16 -27.87
N HIS A 1062 -2.46 -60.96 -29.15
CA HIS A 1062 -2.10 -61.84 -30.28
C HIS A 1062 -1.25 -61.08 -31.37
N LYS A 1063 -1.19 -61.65 -32.59
CA LYS A 1063 -1.00 -61.07 -33.96
C LYS A 1063 -0.66 -59.57 -34.09
N THR A 1064 0.52 -59.19 -34.63
CA THR A 1064 0.91 -59.02 -36.06
C THR A 1064 0.16 -57.87 -36.78
N GLU A 1065 0.78 -57.04 -37.64
CA GLU A 1065 1.94 -57.30 -38.52
C GLU A 1065 2.77 -56.03 -38.93
N HIS A 1066 3.68 -56.22 -39.89
CA HIS A 1066 4.61 -55.31 -40.59
C HIS A 1066 4.05 -53.99 -41.18
N ALA A 1067 4.84 -53.01 -41.70
CA ALA A 1067 6.25 -52.57 -41.52
C ALA A 1067 6.54 -51.38 -42.48
N LYS A 1068 7.79 -50.85 -42.46
CA LYS A 1068 8.43 -49.90 -43.41
C LYS A 1068 7.94 -48.42 -43.37
N ALA A 1069 8.75 -47.42 -43.75
CA ALA A 1069 10.22 -47.31 -43.76
C ALA A 1069 10.66 -45.83 -43.97
N MET A 1070 11.87 -45.50 -43.49
CA MET A 1070 12.83 -44.52 -44.03
C MET A 1070 12.38 -43.11 -44.47
N THR A 1071 12.94 -42.11 -43.76
CA THR A 1071 13.46 -40.80 -44.25
C THR A 1071 12.47 -39.80 -44.89
N LEU A 1072 12.64 -38.50 -44.69
CA LEU A 1072 13.84 -37.75 -44.27
C LEU A 1072 13.54 -36.82 -43.06
#